data_AF-A0A9K3KDU9-F1
#
_entry.id   AF-A0A9K3KDU9-F1
#
_cell.length_a   1.000
_cell.length_b   1.000
_cell.length_c   1.000
_cell.angle_alpha   90.00
_cell.angle_beta   90.00
_cell.angle_gamma   90.00
#
_symmetry.space_group_name_H-M   'P 1'
#
loop_
_entity.id
_entity.type
_entity.pdbx_description
1 polymer ?
#
loop_
_entity_poly.entity_id
_entity_poly.type
_entity_poly.pdbx_seq_one_letter_code
_entity_poly.pdbx_strand_id
1 'polypeptide(L)'
;MTTIATLFLGILLALWTPPTTLANPTTYQCPNSKTNPLVQQGKRFYDSVTGEYVPIKGVAYYPRPNAGELSRSNSVDYYNEDYRERWLEDISYFKKLNINAIRIYAVDPSQWHEGFMCALQEAGIYVVIGLLADCLDCGIGAGSTDDSPPNCYSPTLKERGQFIITTFSKYDNVLAFSAGNEATIFSRDRKSNTPCQKKFIRDMRHFVNSCSLGSDVALTPILPRKIPIGVVGWDNDEITVPQAQYFACQSDPDDPLEPMEWYGINTYRHCDPSAQTVDDLRGYKQLKDLFIEKNFDVPILLAEYGCRASGFPTMTSETTGEEFEAQRTWLQIDMLYKTPEYLDVFAGGFAYSYSVEKVLADRSLEGHPWPYYGYMQLNYGMGYLYPVDCDNIDIMCNYEPYPESTIFGEKMAAVDTSFIPSLNDPSDQTAGVIPECPSDYPPLSAFVWPTDDDDDAILACTTSNTLAPTTSEPTTTPPATPSPTTNAPTVPDDATTSIPTNPLTTSRPTVPSSGGTGVSDQTDQPSTSSTTFETFEPTTESNQRPTTPGQIQETCVMNPNCAAQNALRVAGVESCCPTRDQRNLFLDCCSAVEEFCFDETGNLIVCQSMTSTQYVNEILTGQRNPNSLSGGNVVSAAAERTTNVALQLVMCFCSLTYLVLRS
;
A
#
# COMPACT_ATOMS: atom_id res chain seq x y z
N MET A 1 72.12 15.83 20.82
CA MET A 1 70.90 15.00 20.99
C MET A 1 69.68 15.90 20.92
N THR A 2 69.49 16.57 19.78
CA THR A 2 68.54 17.67 19.60
C THR A 2 68.00 17.65 18.17
N THR A 3 67.64 16.46 17.70
CA THR A 3 67.12 16.20 16.33
C THR A 3 66.22 14.96 16.26
N ILE A 4 65.62 14.55 17.39
CA ILE A 4 64.68 13.39 17.42
C ILE A 4 63.31 13.79 18.02
N ALA A 5 63.20 14.93 18.71
CA ALA A 5 61.95 15.34 19.37
C ALA A 5 60.93 16.04 18.45
N THR A 6 61.33 16.52 17.28
CA THR A 6 60.43 17.22 16.33
C THR A 6 59.76 16.31 15.30
N LEU A 7 60.17 15.04 15.19
CA LEU A 7 59.53 14.09 14.26
C LEU A 7 58.35 13.34 14.89
N PHE A 8 58.28 13.24 16.22
CA PHE A 8 57.20 12.53 16.92
C PHE A 8 55.95 13.39 17.19
N LEU A 9 56.07 14.72 17.17
CA LEU A 9 54.91 15.62 17.36
C LEU A 9 54.16 15.93 16.05
N GLY A 10 54.81 15.73 14.89
CA GLY A 10 54.19 15.90 13.57
C GLY A 10 53.38 14.68 13.09
N ILE A 11 53.64 13.48 13.63
CA ILE A 11 52.97 12.24 13.22
C ILE A 11 51.70 11.98 14.06
N LEU A 12 51.58 12.55 15.27
CA LEU A 12 50.33 12.46 16.07
C LEU A 12 49.23 13.44 15.65
N LEU A 13 49.54 14.45 14.83
CA LEU A 13 48.57 15.44 14.33
C LEU A 13 48.02 15.12 12.92
N ALA A 14 48.50 14.04 12.28
CA ALA A 14 48.08 13.61 10.94
C ALA A 14 47.09 12.43 10.94
N LEU A 15 46.60 12.01 12.11
CA LEU A 15 45.57 10.95 12.27
C LEU A 15 44.28 11.45 12.91
N TRP A 16 44.07 12.77 12.97
CA TRP A 16 42.75 13.35 13.24
C TRP A 16 42.03 13.56 11.91
N THR A 17 41.68 12.46 11.25
CA THR A 17 40.52 12.51 10.36
C THR A 17 39.33 12.86 11.27
N PRO A 18 38.56 13.92 11.00
CA PRO A 18 37.28 14.08 11.70
C PRO A 18 36.54 12.74 11.56
N PRO A 19 35.86 12.25 12.61
CA PRO A 19 35.01 11.09 12.44
C PRO A 19 34.17 11.35 11.20
N THR A 20 34.26 10.45 10.22
CA THR A 20 33.36 10.46 9.07
C THR A 20 31.97 10.56 9.66
N THR A 21 31.34 11.73 9.54
CA THR A 21 29.96 11.92 9.94
C THR A 21 29.19 10.88 9.18
N LEU A 22 28.75 9.83 9.88
CA LEU A 22 27.85 8.85 9.32
C LEU A 22 26.70 9.65 8.72
N ALA A 23 26.42 9.44 7.43
CA ALA A 23 25.32 10.12 6.79
C ALA A 23 24.05 9.73 7.56
N ASN A 24 23.44 10.70 8.24
CA ASN A 24 22.13 10.51 8.84
C ASN A 24 21.18 10.01 7.75
N PRO A 25 20.25 9.09 8.04
CA PRO A 25 19.22 8.73 7.09
C PRO A 25 18.51 10.02 6.67
N THR A 26 18.58 10.34 5.38
CA THR A 26 17.95 11.53 4.81
C THR A 26 16.64 11.14 4.18
N THR A 27 15.66 12.04 4.26
CA THR A 27 14.44 11.91 3.46
C THR A 27 14.79 11.96 1.96
N TYR A 28 14.04 11.21 1.17
CA TYR A 28 14.20 11.19 -0.27
C TYR A 28 13.72 12.52 -0.86
N GLN A 29 14.59 13.18 -1.61
CA GLN A 29 14.31 14.50 -2.17
C GLN A 29 13.59 14.38 -3.51
N CYS A 30 12.28 14.60 -3.52
CA CYS A 30 11.50 14.69 -4.75
C CYS A 30 11.58 16.11 -5.32
N PRO A 31 11.94 16.27 -6.62
CA PRO A 31 11.87 17.58 -7.28
C PRO A 31 10.47 18.17 -7.21
N ASN A 32 10.37 19.48 -6.98
CA ASN A 32 9.09 20.22 -6.93
C ASN A 32 8.07 19.69 -5.88
N SER A 33 8.55 19.05 -4.81
CA SER A 33 7.68 18.61 -3.71
C SER A 33 6.88 19.79 -3.13
N LYS A 34 5.58 19.56 -2.91
CA LYS A 34 4.65 20.49 -2.25
C LYS A 34 4.17 19.98 -0.89
N THR A 35 4.75 18.89 -0.42
CA THR A 35 4.40 18.26 0.85
C THR A 35 5.60 18.33 1.78
N ASN A 36 5.44 19.02 2.91
CA ASN A 36 6.35 18.82 4.02
C ASN A 36 5.88 17.60 4.83
N PRO A 37 6.74 16.96 5.62
CA PRO A 37 6.26 15.98 6.59
C PRO A 37 5.16 16.58 7.48
N LEU A 38 4.15 15.77 7.82
CA LEU A 38 3.19 16.17 8.84
C LEU A 38 3.65 15.72 10.23
N VAL A 39 3.34 16.54 11.23
CA VAL A 39 3.52 16.23 12.65
C VAL A 39 2.14 16.02 13.26
N GLN A 40 2.00 14.93 14.00
CA GLN A 40 0.85 14.71 14.85
C GLN A 40 1.04 15.43 16.18
N GLN A 41 0.04 16.20 16.62
CA GLN A 41 -0.05 16.71 17.98
C GLN A 41 -1.49 16.55 18.48
N GLY A 42 -1.65 15.79 19.56
CA GLY A 42 -2.97 15.39 20.07
C GLY A 42 -3.82 14.77 18.97
N LYS A 43 -4.97 15.39 18.70
CA LYS A 43 -5.97 14.91 17.74
C LYS A 43 -5.79 15.38 16.30
N ARG A 44 -4.73 16.14 16.00
CA ARG A 44 -4.59 16.87 14.73
C ARG A 44 -3.24 16.60 14.06
N PHE A 45 -3.21 16.84 12.75
CA PHE A 45 -2.01 16.86 11.93
C PHE A 45 -1.68 18.28 11.50
N TYR A 46 -0.39 18.60 11.50
CA TYR A 46 0.12 19.93 11.11
C TYR A 46 1.28 19.78 10.15
N ASP A 47 1.42 20.74 9.25
CA ASP A 47 2.61 20.84 8.41
C ASP A 47 3.84 21.16 9.27
N SER A 48 4.89 20.34 9.16
CA SER A 48 6.10 20.49 10.00
C SER A 48 6.88 21.78 9.78
N VAL A 49 6.68 22.47 8.65
CA VAL A 49 7.40 23.69 8.28
C VAL A 49 6.56 24.93 8.55
N THR A 50 5.30 24.94 8.12
CA THR A 50 4.41 26.10 8.31
C THR A 50 3.73 26.09 9.68
N GLY A 51 3.58 24.93 10.30
CA GLY A 51 2.81 24.75 11.54
C GLY A 51 1.30 24.83 11.33
N GLU A 52 0.81 24.95 10.10
CA GLU A 52 -0.61 25.05 9.79
C GLU A 52 -1.31 23.70 9.96
N TYR A 53 -2.55 23.74 10.45
CA TYR A 53 -3.40 22.54 10.54
C TYR A 53 -3.71 22.00 9.14
N VAL A 54 -3.59 20.67 8.98
CA VAL A 54 -3.85 19.96 7.74
C VAL A 54 -5.02 18.98 7.94
N PRO A 55 -6.24 19.33 7.49
CA PRO A 55 -7.34 18.37 7.47
C PRO A 55 -7.08 17.30 6.38
N ILE A 56 -7.34 16.04 6.70
CA ILE A 56 -7.17 14.95 5.73
C ILE A 56 -8.38 14.91 4.79
N LYS A 57 -8.23 15.42 3.57
CA LYS A 57 -9.22 15.37 2.49
C LYS A 57 -8.84 14.23 1.55
N GLY A 58 -9.34 13.04 1.84
CA GLY A 58 -8.85 11.81 1.27
C GLY A 58 -9.80 11.08 0.31
N VAL A 59 -9.22 10.18 -0.48
CA VAL A 59 -9.95 9.14 -1.23
C VAL A 59 -9.24 7.79 -1.08
N ALA A 60 -10.01 6.71 -0.94
CA ALA A 60 -9.47 5.34 -1.01
C ALA A 60 -9.08 4.99 -2.45
N TYR A 61 -7.83 4.58 -2.66
CA TYR A 61 -7.26 4.36 -3.98
C TYR A 61 -6.79 2.90 -4.14
N TYR A 62 -7.48 2.17 -5.01
CA TYR A 62 -7.12 0.81 -5.43
C TYR A 62 -7.72 0.56 -6.85
N PRO A 63 -7.01 0.96 -7.92
CA PRO A 63 -7.55 1.03 -9.28
C PRO A 63 -7.55 -0.34 -9.98
N ARG A 64 -8.30 -1.30 -9.44
CA ARG A 64 -8.43 -2.64 -10.01
C ARG A 64 -9.01 -2.58 -11.44
N PRO A 65 -8.34 -3.19 -12.44
CA PRO A 65 -8.84 -3.20 -13.83
C PRO A 65 -10.11 -4.03 -13.99
N ASN A 66 -10.77 -3.90 -15.14
CA ASN A 66 -12.05 -4.56 -15.40
C ASN A 66 -11.93 -6.04 -15.76
N ALA A 67 -10.82 -6.44 -16.39
CA ALA A 67 -10.59 -7.78 -16.93
C ALA A 67 -9.18 -8.30 -16.60
N GLY A 68 -8.89 -9.51 -17.08
CA GLY A 68 -7.62 -10.18 -16.83
C GLY A 68 -7.47 -10.73 -15.40
N GLU A 69 -6.27 -11.21 -15.07
CA GLU A 69 -5.98 -11.79 -13.75
C GLU A 69 -5.93 -10.72 -12.66
N LEU A 70 -5.48 -9.51 -13.01
CA LEU A 70 -5.42 -8.37 -12.09
C LEU A 70 -6.80 -7.92 -11.61
N SER A 71 -7.88 -8.18 -12.37
CA SER A 71 -9.24 -7.87 -11.91
C SER A 71 -9.75 -8.81 -10.83
N ARG A 72 -9.10 -9.95 -10.60
CA ARG A 72 -9.50 -10.96 -9.60
C ARG A 72 -8.54 -11.05 -8.43
N SER A 73 -7.38 -10.42 -8.56
CA SER A 73 -6.33 -10.40 -7.55
C SER A 73 -6.59 -9.33 -6.49
N ASN A 74 -6.56 -9.71 -5.22
CA ASN A 74 -6.53 -8.79 -4.09
C ASN A 74 -5.09 -8.38 -3.78
N SER A 75 -4.92 -7.22 -3.14
CA SER A 75 -3.62 -6.73 -2.66
C SER A 75 -2.52 -6.59 -3.72
N VAL A 76 -2.90 -6.27 -4.96
CA VAL A 76 -1.94 -5.96 -6.03
C VAL A 76 -1.31 -4.60 -5.76
N ASP A 77 0.01 -4.52 -5.90
CA ASP A 77 0.74 -3.25 -5.83
C ASP A 77 0.69 -2.52 -7.18
N TYR A 78 -0.20 -1.53 -7.28
CA TYR A 78 -0.32 -0.65 -8.46
C TYR A 78 0.55 0.61 -8.38
N TYR A 79 1.45 0.70 -7.40
CA TYR A 79 2.12 1.94 -7.00
C TYR A 79 3.60 1.98 -7.39
N ASN A 80 3.98 1.16 -8.37
CA ASN A 80 5.34 1.05 -8.91
C ASN A 80 5.43 1.57 -10.36
N GLU A 81 6.62 1.51 -10.95
CA GLU A 81 6.86 2.04 -12.31
C GLU A 81 6.15 1.27 -13.43
N ASP A 82 5.76 0.01 -13.22
CA ASP A 82 5.05 -0.77 -14.26
C ASP A 82 3.65 -0.19 -14.52
N TYR A 83 3.07 0.49 -13.53
CA TYR A 83 1.75 1.13 -13.62
C TYR A 83 1.83 2.65 -13.80
N ARG A 84 3.00 3.17 -14.22
CA ARG A 84 3.29 4.60 -14.29
C ARG A 84 2.27 5.44 -15.02
N GLU A 85 1.87 5.00 -16.21
CA GLU A 85 0.91 5.74 -17.03
C GLU A 85 -0.43 5.88 -16.32
N ARG A 86 -0.85 4.81 -15.63
CA ARG A 86 -2.13 4.75 -14.93
C ARG A 86 -2.19 5.69 -13.73
N TRP A 87 -1.22 5.60 -12.82
CA TRP A 87 -1.27 6.46 -11.63
C TRP A 87 -0.97 7.93 -11.95
N LEU A 88 -0.25 8.25 -13.04
CA LEU A 88 -0.09 9.64 -13.49
C LEU A 88 -1.41 10.25 -13.97
N GLU A 89 -2.19 9.48 -14.73
CA GLU A 89 -3.53 9.88 -15.14
C GLU A 89 -4.40 10.13 -13.91
N ASP A 90 -4.38 9.22 -12.94
CA ASP A 90 -5.18 9.33 -11.72
C ASP A 90 -4.80 10.52 -10.84
N ILE A 91 -3.51 10.81 -10.71
CA ILE A 91 -3.03 12.01 -10.00
C ILE A 91 -3.58 13.30 -10.65
N SER A 92 -3.80 13.31 -11.97
CA SER A 92 -4.44 14.45 -12.63
C SER A 92 -5.90 14.65 -12.20
N TYR A 93 -6.62 13.56 -11.93
CA TYR A 93 -7.98 13.59 -11.39
C TYR A 93 -8.00 13.90 -9.90
N PHE A 94 -7.03 13.42 -9.11
CA PHE A 94 -6.90 13.80 -7.70
C PHE A 94 -6.81 15.32 -7.53
N LYS A 95 -6.05 16.00 -8.41
CA LYS A 95 -5.98 17.47 -8.43
C LYS A 95 -7.34 18.12 -8.70
N LYS A 96 -8.15 17.56 -9.61
CA LYS A 96 -9.52 18.05 -9.89
C LYS A 96 -10.46 17.82 -8.71
N LEU A 97 -10.28 16.73 -7.97
CA LEU A 97 -11.04 16.41 -6.76
C LEU A 97 -10.62 17.26 -5.55
N ASN A 98 -9.57 18.08 -5.65
CA ASN A 98 -9.05 18.93 -4.56
C ASN A 98 -8.70 18.14 -3.28
N ILE A 99 -8.29 16.87 -3.44
CA ILE A 99 -7.85 16.00 -2.36
C ILE A 99 -6.39 16.28 -2.01
N ASN A 100 -6.01 16.02 -0.76
CA ASN A 100 -4.63 16.11 -0.30
C ASN A 100 -4.13 14.78 0.27
N ALA A 101 -4.93 13.70 0.24
CA ALA A 101 -4.51 12.41 0.72
C ALA A 101 -5.12 11.25 -0.07
N ILE A 102 -4.41 10.13 -0.14
CA ILE A 102 -4.94 8.85 -0.58
C ILE A 102 -4.69 7.78 0.47
N ARG A 103 -5.56 6.78 0.51
CA ARG A 103 -5.37 5.57 1.31
C ARG A 103 -5.14 4.39 0.38
N ILE A 104 -4.01 3.71 0.56
CA ILE A 104 -3.64 2.51 -0.20
C ILE A 104 -3.55 1.32 0.75
N TYR A 105 -4.06 0.17 0.29
CA TYR A 105 -4.38 -0.96 1.17
C TYR A 105 -3.26 -2.00 1.27
N ALA A 106 -2.45 -2.16 0.22
CA ALA A 106 -1.36 -3.12 0.17
C ALA A 106 -0.26 -2.62 -0.77
N VAL A 107 0.99 -2.94 -0.43
CA VAL A 107 2.19 -2.64 -1.22
C VAL A 107 3.10 -3.87 -1.22
N ASP A 108 3.90 -4.02 -2.26
CA ASP A 108 5.05 -4.91 -2.30
C ASP A 108 6.31 -4.07 -2.02
N PRO A 109 6.85 -4.08 -0.79
CA PRO A 109 7.99 -3.24 -0.41
C PRO A 109 9.30 -3.57 -1.16
N SER A 110 9.34 -4.64 -1.97
CA SER A 110 10.48 -4.98 -2.83
C SER A 110 10.52 -4.23 -4.16
N GLN A 111 9.41 -3.58 -4.55
CA GLN A 111 9.32 -2.78 -5.77
C GLN A 111 9.86 -1.35 -5.60
N TRP A 112 10.05 -0.66 -6.72
CA TRP A 112 10.43 0.75 -6.76
C TRP A 112 9.17 1.64 -6.78
N HIS A 113 8.99 2.50 -5.78
CA HIS A 113 7.83 3.40 -5.62
C HIS A 113 8.19 4.89 -5.77
N GLU A 114 9.44 5.21 -6.08
CA GLU A 114 9.97 6.58 -6.08
C GLU A 114 9.19 7.51 -7.02
N GLY A 115 8.88 7.06 -8.25
CA GLY A 115 8.15 7.89 -9.20
C GLY A 115 6.72 8.17 -8.76
N PHE A 116 6.02 7.16 -8.23
CA PHE A 116 4.67 7.32 -7.68
C PHE A 116 4.66 8.28 -6.49
N MET A 117 5.53 8.06 -5.52
CA MET A 117 5.61 8.89 -4.32
C MET A 117 5.99 10.33 -4.66
N CYS A 118 6.96 10.55 -5.56
CA CYS A 118 7.34 11.90 -5.98
C CYS A 118 6.25 12.61 -6.80
N ALA A 119 5.52 11.90 -7.65
CA ALA A 119 4.40 12.51 -8.37
C ALA A 119 3.27 12.96 -7.43
N LEU A 120 3.01 12.21 -6.36
CA LEU A 120 2.08 12.62 -5.30
C LEU A 120 2.60 13.83 -4.53
N GLN A 121 3.88 13.86 -4.18
CA GLN A 121 4.50 15.04 -3.52
C GLN A 121 4.38 16.30 -4.37
N GLU A 122 4.64 16.22 -5.68
CA GLU A 122 4.47 17.35 -6.61
C GLU A 122 2.99 17.78 -6.73
N ALA A 123 2.07 16.84 -6.52
CA ALA A 123 0.64 17.11 -6.46
C ALA A 123 0.15 17.64 -5.11
N GLY A 124 0.97 17.63 -4.05
CA GLY A 124 0.55 18.01 -2.70
C GLY A 124 -0.26 16.92 -1.99
N ILE A 125 -0.03 15.65 -2.31
CA ILE A 125 -0.85 14.51 -1.84
C ILE A 125 -0.06 13.61 -0.90
N TYR A 126 -0.63 13.39 0.28
CA TYR A 126 -0.19 12.47 1.32
C TYR A 126 -0.72 11.05 1.14
N VAL A 127 -0.10 10.07 1.80
CA VAL A 127 -0.48 8.64 1.69
C VAL A 127 -0.59 7.99 3.05
N VAL A 128 -1.70 7.29 3.29
CA VAL A 128 -1.81 6.25 4.34
C VAL A 128 -1.54 4.89 3.73
N ILE A 129 -0.59 4.15 4.29
CA ILE A 129 -0.11 2.88 3.73
C ILE A 129 -0.50 1.71 4.64
N GLY A 130 -1.20 0.72 4.09
CA GLY A 130 -1.48 -0.54 4.77
C GLY A 130 -0.24 -1.41 4.97
N LEU A 131 -0.05 -1.91 6.19
CA LEU A 131 1.02 -2.87 6.53
C LEU A 131 0.60 -4.33 6.28
N LEU A 132 -0.71 -4.57 6.21
CA LEU A 132 -1.28 -5.89 5.95
C LEU A 132 -1.63 -6.05 4.47
N ALA A 133 -1.81 -7.30 4.03
CA ALA A 133 -2.34 -7.64 2.73
C ALA A 133 -3.12 -8.96 2.81
N ASP A 134 -3.99 -9.19 1.83
CA ASP A 134 -4.66 -10.46 1.58
C ASP A 134 -3.71 -11.42 0.85
N CYS A 135 -2.73 -11.94 1.59
CA CYS A 135 -1.84 -13.03 1.19
C CYS A 135 -1.45 -13.88 2.40
N LEU A 136 -0.93 -15.09 2.15
CA LEU A 136 -0.45 -15.99 3.20
C LEU A 136 0.59 -15.28 4.07
N ASP A 137 0.42 -15.32 5.39
CA ASP A 137 1.29 -14.67 6.40
C ASP A 137 1.41 -13.13 6.28
N CYS A 138 0.57 -12.48 5.47
CA CYS A 138 0.58 -11.03 5.27
C CYS A 138 -0.45 -10.26 6.10
N GLY A 139 -1.26 -10.96 6.90
CA GLY A 139 -2.38 -10.41 7.63
C GLY A 139 -2.52 -11.05 9.00
N ILE A 140 -3.21 -10.37 9.91
CA ILE A 140 -3.50 -10.92 11.23
C ILE A 140 -4.45 -12.11 11.06
N GLY A 141 -4.02 -13.30 11.48
CA GLY A 141 -4.73 -14.56 11.24
C GLY A 141 -4.68 -15.06 9.78
N ALA A 142 -3.83 -14.48 8.92
CA ALA A 142 -3.71 -14.91 7.52
C ALA A 142 -2.89 -16.20 7.43
N GLY A 143 -3.58 -17.34 7.44
CA GLY A 143 -2.98 -18.69 7.41
C GLY A 143 -3.92 -19.75 7.97
N SER A 144 -4.80 -19.34 8.89
CA SER A 144 -5.93 -20.11 9.43
C SER A 144 -6.91 -19.15 10.09
N THR A 145 -8.19 -19.22 9.75
CA THR A 145 -9.25 -18.38 10.36
C THR A 145 -9.46 -18.62 11.86
N ASP A 146 -8.79 -19.65 12.41
CA ASP A 146 -8.91 -20.09 13.79
C ASP A 146 -7.66 -19.79 14.63
N ASP A 147 -6.65 -19.12 14.07
CA ASP A 147 -5.49 -18.68 14.86
C ASP A 147 -5.93 -17.58 15.83
N SER A 148 -5.76 -17.88 17.12
CA SER A 148 -6.02 -16.99 18.24
C SER A 148 -4.69 -16.54 18.84
N PRO A 149 -4.66 -15.49 19.68
CA PRO A 149 -3.43 -15.07 20.32
C PRO A 149 -2.78 -16.22 21.08
N PRO A 150 -1.44 -16.38 20.96
CA PRO A 150 -0.52 -15.46 20.29
C PRO A 150 -0.31 -15.73 18.79
N ASN A 151 -0.80 -16.84 18.25
CA ASN A 151 -0.41 -17.35 16.93
C ASN A 151 -0.99 -16.58 15.74
N CYS A 152 -2.03 -15.76 15.93
CA CYS A 152 -2.55 -14.89 14.86
C CYS A 152 -1.60 -13.77 14.43
N TYR A 153 -0.46 -13.61 15.10
CA TYR A 153 0.60 -12.68 14.74
C TYR A 153 1.94 -13.43 14.65
N SER A 154 2.39 -13.65 13.42
CA SER A 154 3.62 -14.39 13.13
C SER A 154 4.87 -13.49 13.07
N PRO A 155 6.07 -14.03 13.30
CA PRO A 155 7.33 -13.33 13.05
C PRO A 155 7.46 -12.83 11.60
N THR A 156 7.02 -13.61 10.61
CA THR A 156 6.99 -13.19 9.19
C THR A 156 6.17 -11.91 8.99
N LEU A 157 5.04 -11.78 9.68
CA LEU A 157 4.21 -10.58 9.59
C LEU A 157 4.90 -9.35 10.22
N LYS A 158 5.64 -9.56 11.32
CA LYS A 158 6.47 -8.52 11.93
C LYS A 158 7.53 -8.03 10.94
N GLU A 159 8.26 -8.94 10.31
CA GLU A 159 9.29 -8.62 9.30
C GLU A 159 8.69 -7.85 8.12
N ARG A 160 7.52 -8.27 7.62
CA ARG A 160 6.79 -7.57 6.56
C ARG A 160 6.49 -6.12 6.96
N GLY A 161 5.94 -5.91 8.15
CA GLY A 161 5.61 -4.57 8.64
C GLY A 161 6.85 -3.67 8.72
N GLN A 162 7.95 -4.19 9.27
CA GLN A 162 9.23 -3.48 9.35
C GLN A 162 9.81 -3.16 7.97
N PHE A 163 9.70 -4.07 7.01
CA PHE A 163 10.17 -3.85 5.65
C PHE A 163 9.38 -2.72 4.96
N ILE A 164 8.04 -2.73 5.05
CA ILE A 164 7.21 -1.65 4.51
C ILE A 164 7.55 -0.30 5.18
N ILE A 165 7.66 -0.27 6.52
CA ILE A 165 8.02 0.96 7.24
C ILE A 165 9.38 1.48 6.76
N THR A 166 10.37 0.62 6.61
CA THR A 166 11.71 1.00 6.15
C THR A 166 11.69 1.56 4.73
N THR A 167 11.00 0.88 3.81
CA THR A 167 10.90 1.29 2.39
C THR A 167 10.24 2.66 2.23
N PHE A 168 9.17 2.93 2.98
CA PHE A 168 8.34 4.11 2.77
C PHE A 168 8.68 5.29 3.69
N SER A 169 9.35 5.08 4.83
CA SER A 169 9.60 6.17 5.79
C SER A 169 10.44 7.32 5.23
N LYS A 170 11.18 7.07 4.15
CA LYS A 170 11.99 8.08 3.45
C LYS A 170 11.18 9.16 2.72
N TYR A 171 9.90 8.96 2.41
CA TYR A 171 9.12 9.92 1.61
C TYR A 171 8.29 10.87 2.49
N ASP A 172 8.51 12.18 2.38
CA ASP A 172 7.89 13.21 3.23
C ASP A 172 6.36 13.18 3.25
N ASN A 173 5.71 12.71 2.18
CA ASN A 173 4.26 12.60 2.08
C ASN A 173 3.66 11.31 2.65
N VAL A 174 4.44 10.42 3.27
CA VAL A 174 3.83 9.33 4.05
C VAL A 174 3.27 9.92 5.33
N LEU A 175 1.93 9.94 5.40
CA LEU A 175 1.14 10.47 6.50
C LEU A 175 1.19 9.56 7.71
N ALA A 176 0.86 8.28 7.48
CA ALA A 176 0.69 7.29 8.53
C ALA A 176 0.73 5.87 7.96
N PHE A 177 1.02 4.90 8.83
CA PHE A 177 0.86 3.48 8.52
C PHE A 177 -0.36 2.89 9.20
N SER A 178 -1.06 1.99 8.50
CA SER A 178 -2.24 1.28 9.00
C SER A 178 -1.88 -0.17 9.31
N ALA A 179 -1.89 -0.53 10.58
CA ALA A 179 -1.70 -1.88 11.11
C ALA A 179 -2.92 -2.80 10.90
N GLY A 180 -3.60 -2.63 9.77
CA GLY A 180 -4.75 -3.40 9.34
C GLY A 180 -6.00 -2.59 9.04
N ASN A 181 -6.86 -3.20 8.24
CA ASN A 181 -8.19 -2.72 7.85
C ASN A 181 -9.22 -3.75 8.29
N GLU A 182 -9.97 -3.44 9.35
CA GLU A 182 -11.02 -4.31 9.87
C GLU A 182 -10.56 -5.74 10.18
N ALA A 183 -9.26 -5.96 10.48
CA ALA A 183 -8.66 -7.29 10.52
C ALA A 183 -9.41 -8.28 11.43
N THR A 184 -10.03 -7.77 12.50
CA THR A 184 -10.86 -8.56 13.42
C THR A 184 -12.07 -9.23 12.79
N ILE A 185 -12.60 -8.74 11.64
CA ILE A 185 -13.80 -9.32 11.00
C ILE A 185 -13.50 -10.66 10.31
N PHE A 186 -12.24 -10.95 10.02
CA PHE A 186 -11.80 -12.20 9.40
C PHE A 186 -11.63 -13.34 10.41
N SER A 187 -11.72 -13.05 11.71
CA SER A 187 -11.73 -14.06 12.77
C SER A 187 -13.17 -14.45 13.13
N ARG A 188 -13.37 -15.73 13.45
CA ARG A 188 -14.65 -16.24 13.98
C ARG A 188 -15.05 -15.56 15.28
N ASP A 189 -14.09 -15.29 16.15
CA ASP A 189 -14.27 -14.47 17.35
C ASP A 189 -13.47 -13.18 17.22
N ARG A 190 -14.16 -12.12 16.81
CA ARG A 190 -13.60 -10.77 16.59
C ARG A 190 -12.87 -10.24 17.82
N LYS A 191 -13.37 -10.50 19.03
CA LYS A 191 -12.74 -10.04 20.27
C LYS A 191 -11.42 -10.77 20.50
N SER A 192 -11.41 -12.08 20.29
CA SER A 192 -10.22 -12.92 20.51
C SER A 192 -9.00 -12.51 19.68
N ASN A 193 -9.19 -11.99 18.48
CA ASN A 193 -8.09 -11.65 17.57
C ASN A 193 -7.52 -10.23 17.80
N THR A 194 -8.31 -9.35 18.42
CA THR A 194 -7.94 -7.95 18.67
C THR A 194 -6.57 -7.77 19.38
N PRO A 195 -6.17 -8.62 20.37
CA PRO A 195 -4.84 -8.57 20.97
C PRO A 195 -3.68 -8.79 19.99
N CYS A 196 -3.82 -9.65 18.96
CA CYS A 196 -2.78 -9.84 17.94
C CYS A 196 -2.54 -8.55 17.16
N GLN A 197 -3.62 -7.87 16.78
CA GLN A 197 -3.51 -6.60 16.08
C GLN A 197 -2.92 -5.50 16.97
N LYS A 198 -3.30 -5.44 18.26
CA LYS A 198 -2.71 -4.51 19.24
C LYS A 198 -1.21 -4.77 19.46
N LYS A 199 -0.81 -6.04 19.55
CA LYS A 199 0.60 -6.44 19.65
C LYS A 199 1.39 -6.04 18.39
N PHE A 200 0.82 -6.24 17.20
CA PHE A 200 1.45 -5.81 15.95
C PHE A 200 1.65 -4.28 15.91
N ILE A 201 0.66 -3.48 16.33
CA ILE A 201 0.80 -2.02 16.48
C ILE A 201 1.98 -1.70 17.40
N ARG A 202 1.99 -2.29 18.60
CA ARG A 202 3.04 -2.06 19.60
C ARG A 202 4.44 -2.36 19.06
N ASP A 203 4.61 -3.48 18.36
CA ASP A 203 5.92 -3.87 17.81
C ASP A 203 6.37 -2.97 16.65
N MET A 204 5.44 -2.53 15.79
CA MET A 204 5.76 -1.55 14.75
C MET A 204 6.14 -0.19 15.34
N ARG A 205 5.45 0.25 16.41
CA ARG A 205 5.82 1.46 17.15
C ARG A 205 7.18 1.32 17.82
N HIS A 206 7.47 0.16 18.41
CA HIS A 206 8.79 -0.14 18.97
C HIS A 206 9.90 -0.08 17.91
N PHE A 207 9.66 -0.66 16.72
CA PHE A 207 10.58 -0.57 15.59
C PHE A 207 10.81 0.88 15.15
N VAL A 208 9.74 1.65 14.94
CA VAL A 208 9.83 3.08 14.57
C VAL A 208 10.61 3.87 15.62
N ASN A 209 10.33 3.67 16.91
CA ASN A 209 11.01 4.39 17.98
C ASN A 209 12.48 4.01 18.13
N SER A 210 12.83 2.74 17.90
CA SER A 210 14.21 2.26 18.03
C SER A 210 15.09 2.66 16.85
N CYS A 211 14.52 2.67 15.64
CA CYS A 211 15.28 2.85 14.40
C CYS A 211 15.22 4.28 13.81
N SER A 212 14.51 5.23 14.43
CA SER A 212 14.37 6.61 13.92
C SER A 212 15.40 7.59 14.47
N LEU A 213 15.65 8.66 13.70
CA LEU A 213 16.48 9.78 14.13
C LEU A 213 16.03 10.35 15.49
N GLY A 214 16.98 10.49 16.42
CA GLY A 214 16.73 11.04 17.75
C GLY A 214 16.21 10.04 18.78
N SER A 215 16.36 8.73 18.56
CA SER A 215 16.23 7.75 19.64
C SER A 215 17.41 7.89 20.62
N ASP A 216 17.15 7.77 21.93
CA ASP A 216 18.20 7.77 22.98
C ASP A 216 19.11 6.52 22.92
N VAL A 217 18.91 5.68 21.90
CA VAL A 217 19.62 4.43 21.68
C VAL A 217 20.85 4.72 20.81
N ALA A 218 22.02 4.23 21.22
CA ALA A 218 23.33 4.54 20.63
C ALA A 218 23.58 3.98 19.20
N LEU A 219 22.53 3.75 18.42
CA LEU A 219 22.57 3.11 17.11
C LEU A 219 22.43 4.13 15.97
N THR A 220 22.97 3.80 14.80
CA THR A 220 22.81 4.60 13.58
C THR A 220 21.35 4.47 13.10
N PRO A 221 20.53 5.52 13.18
CA PRO A 221 19.13 5.42 12.77
C PRO A 221 19.04 5.07 11.29
N ILE A 222 18.08 4.23 10.93
CA ILE A 222 17.78 3.86 9.53
C ILE A 222 16.50 4.53 9.03
N LEU A 223 15.62 4.97 9.94
CA LEU A 223 14.40 5.70 9.61
C LEU A 223 14.64 7.20 9.78
N PRO A 224 14.35 8.02 8.74
CA PRO A 224 14.55 9.46 8.84
C PRO A 224 13.46 10.17 9.66
N ARG A 225 12.33 9.51 9.91
CA ARG A 225 11.15 10.10 10.58
C ARG A 225 10.41 9.09 11.44
N LYS A 226 9.70 9.59 12.46
CA LYS A 226 8.72 8.84 13.25
C LYS A 226 7.33 9.04 12.65
N ILE A 227 6.88 8.06 11.87
CA ILE A 227 5.58 8.10 11.20
C ILE A 227 4.57 7.35 12.07
N PRO A 228 3.38 7.92 12.33
CA PRO A 228 2.44 7.33 13.26
C PRO A 228 1.86 5.99 12.76
N ILE A 229 1.75 5.03 13.67
CA ILE A 229 1.15 3.72 13.44
C ILE A 229 -0.26 3.68 14.07
N GLY A 230 -1.26 3.36 13.25
CA GLY A 230 -2.65 3.30 13.71
C GLY A 230 -3.39 2.14 13.09
N VAL A 231 -4.70 2.10 13.26
CA VAL A 231 -5.53 0.97 12.85
C VAL A 231 -6.91 1.43 12.40
N VAL A 232 -7.47 0.70 11.43
CA VAL A 232 -8.82 0.95 10.93
C VAL A 232 -9.78 -0.12 11.43
N GLY A 233 -10.82 0.29 12.15
CA GLY A 233 -11.90 -0.56 12.63
C GLY A 233 -13.15 -0.51 11.76
N TRP A 234 -13.95 -1.57 11.87
CA TRP A 234 -15.27 -1.67 11.24
C TRP A 234 -16.33 -1.00 12.11
N ASP A 235 -17.20 -0.20 11.49
CA ASP A 235 -18.27 0.49 12.20
C ASP A 235 -19.46 -0.42 12.52
N ASN A 236 -19.65 -0.66 13.81
CA ASN A 236 -20.81 -1.33 14.36
C ASN A 236 -21.09 -0.89 15.80
N ASP A 237 -22.38 -0.73 16.10
CA ASP A 237 -22.83 -0.10 17.35
C ASP A 237 -22.35 -0.83 18.62
N GLU A 238 -22.09 -2.13 18.56
CA GLU A 238 -21.66 -2.93 19.73
C GLU A 238 -20.13 -2.97 19.89
N ILE A 239 -19.36 -2.87 18.81
CA ILE A 239 -17.90 -3.11 18.85
C ILE A 239 -17.05 -1.86 18.65
N THR A 240 -17.56 -0.82 17.98
CA THR A 240 -16.76 0.35 17.56
C THR A 240 -16.03 0.98 18.73
N VAL A 241 -16.78 1.33 19.77
CA VAL A 241 -16.24 2.06 20.93
C VAL A 241 -15.36 1.15 21.79
N PRO A 242 -15.78 -0.07 22.21
CA PRO A 242 -14.91 -0.96 22.98
C PRO A 242 -13.61 -1.31 22.26
N GLN A 243 -13.65 -1.54 20.95
CA GLN A 243 -12.47 -1.85 20.15
C GLN A 243 -11.53 -0.63 20.05
N ALA A 244 -12.05 0.55 19.74
CA ALA A 244 -11.26 1.79 19.71
C ALA A 244 -10.62 2.08 21.08
N GLN A 245 -11.38 1.90 22.17
CA GLN A 245 -10.87 2.02 23.54
C GLN A 245 -9.73 1.03 23.81
N TYR A 246 -9.88 -0.23 23.41
CA TYR A 246 -8.83 -1.23 23.62
C TYR A 246 -7.56 -0.93 22.80
N PHE A 247 -7.68 -0.44 21.57
CA PHE A 247 -6.51 -0.01 20.81
C PHE A 247 -5.86 1.27 21.38
N ALA A 248 -6.63 2.16 21.99
CA ALA A 248 -6.11 3.40 22.61
C ALA A 248 -5.59 3.21 24.05
N CYS A 249 -6.00 2.16 24.75
CA CYS A 249 -5.62 1.96 26.15
C CYS A 249 -4.19 1.45 26.29
N GLN A 250 -3.64 1.57 27.50
CA GLN A 250 -2.36 1.01 27.90
C GLN A 250 -2.62 -0.01 29.01
N SER A 251 -2.40 -1.29 28.72
CA SER A 251 -2.67 -2.39 29.67
C SER A 251 -1.50 -2.63 30.62
N ASP A 252 -0.27 -2.35 30.18
CA ASP A 252 0.93 -2.27 31.00
C ASP A 252 1.39 -0.80 31.13
N PRO A 253 1.31 -0.17 32.33
CA PRO A 253 1.75 1.21 32.55
C PRO A 253 3.21 1.51 32.18
N ASP A 254 4.06 0.48 32.08
CA ASP A 254 5.47 0.62 31.71
C ASP A 254 5.71 0.45 30.18
N ASP A 255 4.69 0.09 29.38
CA ASP A 255 4.77 0.01 27.92
C ASP A 255 3.95 1.13 27.22
N PRO A 256 4.52 2.33 26.99
CA PRO A 256 3.83 3.44 26.33
C PRO A 256 3.61 3.22 24.82
N LEU A 257 4.05 2.08 24.28
CA LEU A 257 3.95 1.73 22.87
C LEU A 257 2.69 0.91 22.56
N GLU A 258 1.97 0.43 23.57
CA GLU A 258 0.72 -0.32 23.38
C GLU A 258 -0.42 0.46 22.70
N PRO A 259 -0.63 1.77 22.98
CA PRO A 259 -1.66 2.53 22.29
C PRO A 259 -1.37 2.68 20.80
N MET A 260 -2.41 2.75 19.97
CA MET A 260 -2.30 3.25 18.61
C MET A 260 -2.02 4.76 18.59
N GLU A 261 -1.47 5.29 17.49
CA GLU A 261 -1.19 6.72 17.32
C GLU A 261 -2.26 7.44 16.49
N TRP A 262 -3.11 6.71 15.75
CA TRP A 262 -4.33 7.22 15.13
C TRP A 262 -5.36 6.10 15.00
N TYR A 263 -6.64 6.46 14.93
CA TYR A 263 -7.72 5.51 14.69
C TYR A 263 -8.47 5.87 13.41
N GLY A 264 -8.73 4.89 12.58
CA GLY A 264 -9.64 5.00 11.47
C GLY A 264 -10.93 4.24 11.72
N ILE A 265 -12.04 4.78 11.25
CA ILE A 265 -13.31 4.06 11.21
C ILE A 265 -13.87 4.05 9.79
N ASN A 266 -14.18 2.87 9.27
CA ASN A 266 -14.92 2.73 8.03
C ASN A 266 -16.41 2.84 8.34
N THR A 267 -17.00 4.02 8.07
CA THR A 267 -18.37 4.33 8.49
C THR A 267 -19.24 4.77 7.33
N TYR A 268 -20.36 4.06 7.17
CA TYR A 268 -21.32 4.27 6.10
C TYR A 268 -22.69 4.71 6.64
N ARG A 269 -22.70 5.40 7.79
CA ARG A 269 -23.92 5.80 8.54
C ARG A 269 -24.85 6.82 7.83
N HIS A 270 -24.57 7.22 6.59
CA HIS A 270 -25.45 8.08 5.78
C HIS A 270 -25.78 7.45 4.43
N CYS A 271 -26.93 6.80 4.35
CA CYS A 271 -27.49 6.22 3.12
C CYS A 271 -28.91 6.74 2.83
N ASP A 272 -29.40 7.75 3.57
CA ASP A 272 -30.77 8.25 3.44
C ASP A 272 -30.86 9.28 2.30
N PRO A 273 -31.53 8.97 1.18
CA PRO A 273 -31.65 9.88 0.05
C PRO A 273 -32.52 11.11 0.33
N SER A 274 -33.30 11.09 1.42
CA SER A 274 -34.15 12.23 1.79
C SER A 274 -33.40 13.31 2.55
N ALA A 275 -32.21 13.03 3.08
CA ALA A 275 -31.40 14.01 3.82
C ALA A 275 -31.07 15.23 2.95
N GLN A 276 -31.30 16.42 3.49
CA GLN A 276 -31.04 17.69 2.79
C GLN A 276 -29.95 18.51 3.49
N THR A 277 -29.71 18.24 4.77
CA THR A 277 -28.84 19.03 5.64
C THR A 277 -27.93 18.13 6.47
N VAL A 278 -26.88 18.73 7.04
CA VAL A 278 -25.97 18.03 7.98
C VAL A 278 -26.74 17.49 9.20
N ASP A 279 -27.79 18.18 9.66
CA ASP A 279 -28.59 17.77 10.82
C ASP A 279 -29.37 16.46 10.59
N ASP A 280 -29.60 16.10 9.32
CA ASP A 280 -30.25 14.84 8.94
C ASP A 280 -29.31 13.64 9.12
N LEU A 281 -28.00 13.85 9.28
CA LEU A 281 -26.98 12.82 9.42
C LEU A 281 -26.91 12.24 10.85
N ARG A 282 -28.03 11.75 11.36
CA ARG A 282 -28.20 11.31 12.76
C ARG A 282 -27.16 10.28 13.20
N GLY A 283 -26.80 9.33 12.34
CA GLY A 283 -25.79 8.32 12.65
C GLY A 283 -24.39 8.91 12.85
N TYR A 284 -24.02 9.94 12.09
CA TYR A 284 -22.76 10.67 12.29
C TYR A 284 -22.78 11.55 13.53
N LYS A 285 -23.94 12.13 13.88
CA LYS A 285 -24.09 12.84 15.15
C LYS A 285 -23.84 11.91 16.34
N GLN A 286 -24.46 10.73 16.35
CA GLN A 286 -24.21 9.71 17.38
C GLN A 286 -22.74 9.30 17.43
N LEU A 287 -22.11 9.09 16.27
CA LEU A 287 -20.69 8.73 16.21
C LEU A 287 -19.81 9.82 16.80
N LYS A 288 -20.04 11.10 16.44
CA LYS A 288 -19.32 12.25 17.01
C LYS A 288 -19.46 12.28 18.53
N ASP A 289 -20.69 12.18 19.03
CA ASP A 289 -20.97 12.26 20.47
C ASP A 289 -20.28 11.12 21.25
N LEU A 290 -20.20 9.91 20.68
CA LEU A 290 -19.45 8.79 21.25
C LEU A 290 -17.94 9.07 21.34
N PHE A 291 -17.33 9.63 20.30
CA PHE A 291 -15.89 9.97 20.32
C PHE A 291 -15.58 11.20 21.18
N ILE A 292 -16.52 12.14 21.34
CA ILE A 292 -16.42 13.22 22.33
C ILE A 292 -16.37 12.63 23.75
N GLU A 293 -17.25 11.66 24.05
CA GLU A 293 -17.27 11.00 25.36
C GLU A 293 -15.94 10.30 25.67
N LYS A 294 -15.34 9.64 24.68
CA LYS A 294 -14.07 8.92 24.87
C LYS A 294 -12.84 9.83 24.89
N ASN A 295 -12.89 10.94 24.16
CA ASN A 295 -11.86 11.98 24.16
C ASN A 295 -10.43 11.43 23.95
N PHE A 296 -10.23 10.50 23.01
CA PHE A 296 -8.91 9.91 22.76
C PHE A 296 -7.86 10.97 22.38
N ASP A 297 -6.61 10.77 22.80
CA ASP A 297 -5.49 11.69 22.52
C ASP A 297 -4.81 11.44 21.16
N VAL A 298 -5.58 10.96 20.19
CA VAL A 298 -5.09 10.61 18.85
C VAL A 298 -6.05 11.10 17.78
N PRO A 299 -5.55 11.37 16.55
CA PRO A 299 -6.43 11.72 15.43
C PRO A 299 -7.39 10.57 15.12
N ILE A 300 -8.66 10.91 14.96
CA ILE A 300 -9.70 9.98 14.48
C ILE A 300 -10.02 10.33 13.03
N LEU A 301 -9.90 9.37 12.12
CA LEU A 301 -10.18 9.54 10.70
C LEU A 301 -11.44 8.75 10.32
N LEU A 302 -12.29 9.33 9.47
CA LEU A 302 -13.25 8.52 8.73
C LEU A 302 -12.45 7.79 7.64
N ALA A 303 -11.90 6.62 7.97
CA ALA A 303 -11.01 5.88 7.08
C ALA A 303 -11.68 5.45 5.78
N GLU A 304 -13.00 5.29 5.82
CA GLU A 304 -13.89 5.19 4.67
C GLU A 304 -15.23 5.86 5.00
N TYR A 305 -15.80 6.58 4.04
CA TYR A 305 -17.18 7.07 4.09
C TYR A 305 -17.77 7.22 2.69
N GLY A 306 -19.08 7.46 2.63
CA GLY A 306 -19.79 7.74 1.37
C GLY A 306 -20.62 6.55 0.90
N CYS A 307 -21.58 6.11 1.73
CA CYS A 307 -22.56 5.10 1.31
C CYS A 307 -23.22 5.49 -0.02
N ARG A 308 -23.54 4.51 -0.85
CA ARG A 308 -24.37 4.66 -2.04
C ARG A 308 -25.66 3.89 -1.80
N ALA A 309 -26.81 4.50 -2.10
CA ALA A 309 -28.11 3.88 -1.92
C ALA A 309 -29.03 4.18 -3.11
N SER A 310 -29.97 3.27 -3.35
CA SER A 310 -31.07 3.52 -4.28
C SER A 310 -31.91 4.70 -3.78
N GLY A 311 -32.27 5.59 -4.70
CA GLY A 311 -33.00 6.82 -4.41
C GLY A 311 -32.12 8.08 -4.27
N PHE A 312 -30.80 7.95 -4.19
CA PHE A 312 -29.94 9.11 -4.42
C PHE A 312 -30.14 9.66 -5.84
N PRO A 313 -29.93 10.99 -6.06
CA PRO A 313 -30.27 11.65 -7.31
C PRO A 313 -29.68 10.99 -8.56
N THR A 314 -30.43 11.09 -9.66
CA THR A 314 -29.90 10.87 -11.00
C THR A 314 -29.22 12.15 -11.47
N MET A 315 -28.01 12.04 -12.01
CA MET A 315 -27.28 13.19 -12.55
C MET A 315 -26.73 12.88 -13.94
N THR A 316 -26.63 13.91 -14.77
CA THR A 316 -26.04 13.82 -16.11
C THR A 316 -24.53 14.04 -16.05
N SER A 317 -23.76 13.19 -16.71
CA SER A 317 -22.31 13.38 -16.87
C SER A 317 -22.04 14.52 -17.84
N GLU A 318 -21.18 15.46 -17.42
CA GLU A 318 -20.72 16.54 -18.28
C GLU A 318 -19.82 16.04 -19.42
N THR A 319 -19.08 14.95 -19.20
CA THR A 319 -18.17 14.37 -20.20
C THR A 319 -18.93 13.55 -21.24
N THR A 320 -19.84 12.67 -20.80
CA THR A 320 -20.49 11.70 -21.70
C THR A 320 -21.90 12.10 -22.12
N GLY A 321 -22.57 12.98 -21.38
CA GLY A 321 -23.98 13.33 -21.59
C GLY A 321 -24.98 12.28 -21.09
N GLU A 322 -24.49 11.17 -20.52
CA GLU A 322 -25.31 10.07 -20.02
C GLU A 322 -25.82 10.34 -18.60
N GLU A 323 -26.96 9.75 -18.25
CA GLU A 323 -27.55 9.85 -16.91
C GLU A 323 -27.17 8.66 -16.04
N PHE A 324 -26.72 8.95 -14.81
CA PHE A 324 -26.36 7.94 -13.81
C PHE A 324 -27.21 8.11 -12.57
N GLU A 325 -27.85 7.03 -12.13
CA GLU A 325 -28.60 6.97 -10.87
C GLU A 325 -27.68 6.92 -9.64
N ALA A 326 -28.29 7.09 -8.47
CA ALA A 326 -27.67 6.87 -7.17
C ALA A 326 -26.41 7.71 -6.91
N GLN A 327 -26.37 8.95 -7.38
CA GLN A 327 -25.23 9.85 -7.24
C GLN A 327 -25.21 10.51 -5.86
N ARG A 328 -24.09 10.36 -5.12
CA ARG A 328 -23.95 10.86 -3.76
C ARG A 328 -23.94 12.39 -3.73
N THR A 329 -24.66 12.95 -2.77
CA THR A 329 -24.73 14.41 -2.56
C THR A 329 -23.57 14.96 -1.73
N TRP A 330 -22.80 14.06 -1.08
CA TRP A 330 -21.64 14.38 -0.25
C TRP A 330 -21.91 15.33 0.92
N LEU A 331 -23.08 15.21 1.56
CA LEU A 331 -23.39 15.93 2.81
C LEU A 331 -22.37 15.64 3.93
N GLN A 332 -21.71 14.48 3.88
CA GLN A 332 -20.63 14.13 4.82
C GLN A 332 -19.44 15.08 4.75
N ILE A 333 -19.14 15.69 3.59
CA ILE A 333 -18.05 16.67 3.45
C ILE A 333 -18.42 17.96 4.16
N ASP A 334 -19.66 18.44 3.99
CA ASP A 334 -20.13 19.62 4.70
C ASP A 334 -20.16 19.38 6.22
N MET A 335 -20.59 18.19 6.64
CA MET A 335 -20.55 17.76 8.03
C MET A 335 -19.12 17.77 8.58
N LEU A 336 -18.19 17.10 7.89
CA LEU A 336 -16.84 16.85 8.39
C LEU A 336 -15.98 18.12 8.41
N TYR A 337 -16.12 19.00 7.41
CA TYR A 337 -15.20 20.13 7.24
C TYR A 337 -15.84 21.52 7.41
N LYS A 338 -17.17 21.66 7.34
CA LYS A 338 -17.84 22.96 7.54
C LYS A 338 -18.51 23.09 8.91
N THR A 339 -18.43 22.05 9.74
CA THR A 339 -18.98 22.05 11.09
C THR A 339 -17.83 21.92 12.10
N PRO A 340 -17.42 23.02 12.77
CA PRO A 340 -16.23 23.02 13.65
C PRO A 340 -16.21 21.90 14.69
N GLU A 341 -17.36 21.56 15.28
CA GLU A 341 -17.49 20.48 16.27
C GLU A 341 -17.07 19.11 15.75
N TYR A 342 -17.16 18.87 14.43
CA TYR A 342 -16.69 17.62 13.83
C TYR A 342 -15.18 17.65 13.58
N LEU A 343 -14.60 18.80 13.23
CA LEU A 343 -13.14 18.97 13.11
C LEU A 343 -12.40 18.91 14.46
N ASP A 344 -13.10 19.15 15.57
CA ASP A 344 -12.58 18.95 16.92
C ASP A 344 -12.47 17.47 17.32
N VAL A 345 -13.17 16.59 16.61
CA VAL A 345 -13.23 15.15 16.89
C VAL A 345 -12.50 14.35 15.82
N PHE A 346 -12.73 14.68 14.56
CA PHE A 346 -12.23 13.97 13.39
C PHE A 346 -11.20 14.81 12.65
N ALA A 347 -10.07 14.21 12.31
CA ALA A 347 -8.99 14.84 11.55
C ALA A 347 -9.23 14.81 10.02
N GLY A 348 -10.46 14.56 9.58
CA GLY A 348 -10.82 14.35 8.18
C GLY A 348 -11.10 12.88 7.85
N GLY A 349 -10.97 12.50 6.58
CA GLY A 349 -11.25 11.13 6.15
C GLY A 349 -11.13 10.88 4.65
N PHE A 350 -11.39 9.64 4.24
CA PHE A 350 -11.27 9.16 2.87
C PHE A 350 -12.61 8.71 2.31
N ALA A 351 -13.03 9.29 1.18
CA ALA A 351 -14.21 8.78 0.48
C ALA A 351 -13.90 7.42 -0.16
N TYR A 352 -14.82 6.47 0.01
CA TYR A 352 -14.72 5.13 -0.58
C TYR A 352 -15.64 5.04 -1.81
N SER A 353 -15.13 4.85 -3.02
CA SER A 353 -13.71 4.78 -3.40
C SER A 353 -13.45 5.52 -4.72
N TYR A 354 -12.19 5.62 -5.14
CA TYR A 354 -11.82 6.32 -6.37
C TYR A 354 -12.49 5.74 -7.63
N SER A 355 -12.43 4.41 -7.81
CA SER A 355 -12.91 3.71 -9.01
C SER A 355 -13.81 2.54 -8.68
N VAL A 356 -14.77 2.23 -9.56
CA VAL A 356 -15.60 1.04 -9.45
C VAL A 356 -14.75 -0.20 -9.66
N GLU A 357 -14.87 -1.16 -8.76
CA GLU A 357 -14.31 -2.49 -8.95
C GLU A 357 -15.34 -3.37 -9.65
N LYS A 358 -15.24 -3.49 -10.97
CA LYS A 358 -16.22 -4.20 -11.80
C LYS A 358 -16.51 -5.62 -11.30
N VAL A 359 -15.48 -6.36 -10.90
CA VAL A 359 -15.61 -7.74 -10.38
C VAL A 359 -16.49 -7.83 -9.13
N LEU A 360 -16.55 -6.77 -8.33
CA LEU A 360 -17.38 -6.70 -7.13
C LEU A 360 -18.78 -6.21 -7.50
N ALA A 361 -18.86 -5.14 -8.29
CA ALA A 361 -20.13 -4.59 -8.74
C ALA A 361 -20.97 -5.61 -9.54
N ASP A 362 -20.36 -6.43 -10.39
CA ASP A 362 -21.05 -7.50 -11.14
C ASP A 362 -21.63 -8.62 -10.24
N ARG A 363 -21.22 -8.73 -8.98
CA ARG A 363 -21.82 -9.68 -8.02
C ARG A 363 -23.17 -9.19 -7.48
N SER A 364 -23.51 -7.94 -7.75
CA SER A 364 -24.79 -7.37 -7.37
C SER A 364 -25.91 -7.92 -8.27
N LEU A 365 -27.13 -8.08 -7.74
CA LEU A 365 -28.24 -8.76 -8.44
C LEU A 365 -29.08 -7.82 -9.34
N GLU A 366 -28.65 -6.57 -9.53
CA GLU A 366 -29.44 -5.52 -10.20
C GLU A 366 -29.32 -5.52 -11.73
N GLY A 367 -28.35 -6.24 -12.32
CA GLY A 367 -28.33 -6.56 -13.76
C GLY A 367 -28.13 -5.37 -14.73
N HIS A 368 -27.63 -4.23 -14.27
CA HIS A 368 -27.36 -3.07 -15.14
C HIS A 368 -26.10 -3.29 -16.00
N PRO A 369 -26.10 -2.83 -17.27
CA PRO A 369 -24.95 -2.97 -18.17
C PRO A 369 -23.81 -2.02 -17.80
N TRP A 370 -22.59 -2.34 -18.24
CA TRP A 370 -21.41 -1.46 -18.11
C TRP A 370 -21.43 -0.31 -19.14
N PRO A 371 -21.07 0.93 -18.77
CA PRO A 371 -20.84 1.43 -17.41
C PRO A 371 -22.17 1.53 -16.65
N TYR A 372 -22.20 1.17 -15.36
CA TYR A 372 -23.47 1.02 -14.63
C TYR A 372 -24.24 2.35 -14.52
N TYR A 373 -25.24 2.52 -15.38
CA TYR A 373 -26.14 3.69 -15.39
C TYR A 373 -27.15 3.67 -14.23
N GLY A 374 -27.55 2.47 -13.80
CA GLY A 374 -28.45 2.27 -12.66
C GLY A 374 -27.70 1.97 -11.36
N TYR A 375 -28.44 1.97 -10.26
CA TYR A 375 -27.91 1.57 -8.96
C TYR A 375 -27.40 0.11 -8.95
N MET A 376 -26.19 -0.09 -8.43
CA MET A 376 -25.60 -1.40 -8.20
C MET A 376 -25.14 -1.46 -6.73
N GLN A 377 -25.55 -2.49 -5.99
CA GLN A 377 -25.33 -2.53 -4.53
C GLN A 377 -23.84 -2.49 -4.13
N LEU A 378 -22.96 -3.09 -4.93
CA LEU A 378 -21.51 -3.13 -4.67
C LEU A 378 -20.72 -2.13 -5.52
N ASN A 379 -21.37 -1.08 -6.04
CA ASN A 379 -20.71 0.02 -6.74
C ASN A 379 -20.36 1.17 -5.77
N TYR A 380 -19.10 1.24 -5.37
CA TYR A 380 -18.60 2.26 -4.45
C TYR A 380 -17.81 3.40 -5.13
N GLY A 381 -17.39 3.19 -6.38
CA GLY A 381 -16.48 4.10 -7.08
C GLY A 381 -17.10 5.46 -7.40
N MET A 382 -16.29 6.52 -7.35
CA MET A 382 -16.65 7.86 -7.84
C MET A 382 -16.44 8.04 -9.35
N GLY A 383 -15.89 7.02 -10.01
CA GLY A 383 -15.75 6.91 -11.45
C GLY A 383 -15.47 5.46 -11.82
N TYR A 384 -15.34 5.17 -13.10
CA TYR A 384 -15.20 3.82 -13.63
C TYR A 384 -14.08 3.73 -14.66
N LEU A 385 -13.59 2.51 -14.88
CA LEU A 385 -12.51 2.24 -15.84
C LEU A 385 -13.04 1.82 -17.20
N TYR A 386 -12.41 2.20 -18.31
CA TYR A 386 -12.84 1.75 -19.63
C TYR A 386 -11.64 1.49 -20.57
N PRO A 387 -11.78 0.64 -21.60
CA PRO A 387 -13.00 -0.11 -21.99
C PRO A 387 -13.37 -1.23 -21.01
N VAL A 388 -14.53 -1.88 -21.24
CA VAL A 388 -15.10 -2.92 -20.37
C VAL A 388 -14.17 -4.13 -20.17
N ASP A 389 -13.26 -4.36 -21.11
CA ASP A 389 -12.30 -5.45 -21.17
C ASP A 389 -10.86 -5.00 -20.86
N CYS A 390 -10.66 -3.80 -20.33
CA CYS A 390 -9.34 -3.32 -19.97
C CYS A 390 -8.72 -4.12 -18.80
N ASP A 391 -7.44 -4.47 -18.91
CA ASP A 391 -6.69 -5.30 -17.96
C ASP A 391 -5.38 -4.66 -17.48
N ASN A 392 -5.03 -3.46 -18.00
CA ASN A 392 -3.75 -2.76 -17.77
C ASN A 392 -2.50 -3.54 -18.20
N ILE A 393 -2.66 -4.60 -19.00
CA ILE A 393 -1.56 -5.39 -19.56
C ILE A 393 -1.60 -5.28 -21.08
N ASP A 394 -2.66 -5.82 -21.69
CA ASP A 394 -2.88 -5.80 -23.13
C ASP A 394 -3.77 -4.63 -23.54
N ILE A 395 -4.72 -4.26 -22.67
CA ILE A 395 -5.68 -3.18 -22.89
C ILE A 395 -5.62 -2.22 -21.70
N MET A 396 -5.07 -1.03 -21.94
CA MET A 396 -4.93 0.00 -20.91
C MET A 396 -6.30 0.53 -20.45
N CYS A 397 -6.51 0.62 -19.14
CA CYS A 397 -7.70 1.23 -18.55
C CYS A 397 -7.55 2.75 -18.48
N ASN A 398 -8.58 3.46 -18.95
CA ASN A 398 -8.75 4.90 -18.80
C ASN A 398 -9.80 5.16 -17.71
N TYR A 399 -9.73 6.29 -17.01
CA TYR A 399 -10.69 6.65 -15.97
C TYR A 399 -11.71 7.65 -16.46
N GLU A 400 -12.99 7.38 -16.19
CA GLU A 400 -14.09 8.32 -16.39
C GLU A 400 -14.80 8.60 -15.05
N PRO A 401 -14.82 9.85 -14.56
CA PRO A 401 -15.55 10.20 -13.35
C PRO A 401 -17.07 10.09 -13.53
N TYR A 402 -17.76 9.61 -12.50
CA TYR A 402 -19.20 9.80 -12.39
C TYR A 402 -19.55 11.25 -12.05
N PRO A 403 -20.77 11.72 -12.37
CA PRO A 403 -21.20 13.10 -12.09
C PRO A 403 -20.99 13.56 -10.64
N GLU A 404 -21.14 12.65 -9.67
CA GLU A 404 -20.91 12.95 -8.24
C GLU A 404 -19.49 13.42 -7.92
N SER A 405 -18.50 13.11 -8.76
CA SER A 405 -17.10 13.53 -8.58
C SER A 405 -16.94 15.05 -8.67
N THR A 406 -17.74 15.72 -9.51
CA THR A 406 -17.71 17.19 -9.63
C THR A 406 -18.18 17.82 -8.32
N ILE A 407 -19.30 17.37 -7.77
CA ILE A 407 -19.83 17.84 -6.48
C ILE A 407 -18.79 17.60 -5.37
N PHE A 408 -18.19 16.41 -5.34
CA PHE A 408 -17.14 16.09 -4.39
C PHE A 408 -15.98 17.10 -4.48
N GLY A 409 -15.46 17.32 -5.68
CA GLY A 409 -14.33 18.22 -5.94
C GLY A 409 -14.62 19.67 -5.56
N GLU A 410 -15.81 20.17 -5.86
CA GLU A 410 -16.27 21.51 -5.48
C GLU A 410 -16.35 21.68 -3.96
N LYS A 411 -16.93 20.70 -3.26
CA LYS A 411 -17.04 20.75 -1.79
C LYS A 411 -15.66 20.67 -1.12
N MET A 412 -14.76 19.83 -1.64
CA MET A 412 -13.38 19.73 -1.14
C MET A 412 -12.56 21.01 -1.38
N ALA A 413 -12.80 21.71 -2.50
CA ALA A 413 -12.17 23.00 -2.78
C ALA A 413 -12.64 24.10 -1.81
N ALA A 414 -13.90 24.01 -1.36
CA ALA A 414 -14.53 24.96 -0.46
C ALA A 414 -14.22 24.71 1.03
N VAL A 415 -13.36 23.74 1.37
CA VAL A 415 -12.93 23.50 2.74
C VAL A 415 -12.02 24.64 3.20
N ASP A 416 -12.45 25.33 4.25
CA ASP A 416 -11.68 26.37 4.93
C ASP A 416 -11.44 25.94 6.37
N THR A 417 -10.17 25.85 6.78
CA THR A 417 -9.75 25.51 8.14
C THR A 417 -8.88 26.59 8.76
N SER A 418 -8.91 27.82 8.22
CA SER A 418 -8.12 28.95 8.71
C SER A 418 -8.47 29.39 10.14
N PHE A 419 -9.61 28.94 10.67
CA PHE A 419 -10.04 29.17 12.05
C PHE A 419 -9.48 28.14 13.04
N ILE A 420 -8.88 27.04 12.57
CA ILE A 420 -8.25 26.05 13.43
C ILE A 420 -6.85 26.56 13.83
N PRO A 421 -6.49 26.54 15.12
CA PRO A 421 -5.19 27.01 15.56
C PRO A 421 -4.02 26.26 14.91
N SER A 422 -2.87 26.93 14.80
CA SER A 422 -1.61 26.32 14.34
C SER A 422 -0.94 25.52 15.45
N LEU A 423 -0.01 24.63 15.10
CA LEU A 423 0.74 23.73 16.00
C LEU A 423 1.24 24.38 17.31
N ASN A 424 1.71 25.62 17.25
CA ASN A 424 2.30 26.33 18.39
C ASN A 424 1.31 27.22 19.15
N ASP A 425 0.01 27.17 18.81
CA ASP A 425 -1.01 27.95 19.47
C ASP A 425 -1.45 27.28 20.78
N PRO A 426 -1.34 27.95 21.94
CA PRO A 426 -1.72 27.39 23.22
C PRO A 426 -3.23 27.10 23.36
N SER A 427 -4.08 27.65 22.49
CA SER A 427 -5.53 27.39 22.48
C SER A 427 -5.90 26.04 21.84
N ASP A 428 -4.96 25.40 21.14
CA ASP A 428 -5.16 24.14 20.42
C ASP A 428 -5.20 22.89 21.35
N GLN A 429 -5.03 23.09 22.65
CA GLN A 429 -4.62 22.04 23.58
C GLN A 429 -5.71 21.62 24.58
N THR A 430 -6.84 21.11 24.10
CA THR A 430 -7.58 20.13 24.91
C THR A 430 -6.90 18.78 24.77
N ALA A 431 -6.06 18.43 25.75
CA ALA A 431 -5.44 17.12 25.82
C ALA A 431 -6.52 16.02 25.78
N GLY A 432 -6.31 15.01 24.95
CA GLY A 432 -7.10 13.79 25.04
C GLY A 432 -6.72 12.98 26.28
N VAL A 433 -7.30 11.79 26.38
CA VAL A 433 -7.01 10.84 27.45
C VAL A 433 -6.62 9.49 26.88
N ILE A 434 -5.68 8.83 27.56
CA ILE A 434 -5.47 7.39 27.40
C ILE A 434 -6.56 6.71 28.23
N PRO A 435 -7.49 5.96 27.60
CA PRO A 435 -8.59 5.31 28.31
C PRO A 435 -8.10 4.12 29.13
N GLU A 436 -8.87 3.72 30.15
CA GLU A 436 -8.73 2.41 30.77
C GLU A 436 -9.06 1.31 29.75
N CYS A 437 -8.33 0.19 29.82
CA CYS A 437 -8.61 -0.96 28.96
C CYS A 437 -9.95 -1.61 29.34
N PRO A 438 -10.83 -1.91 28.36
CA PRO A 438 -12.07 -2.62 28.65
C PRO A 438 -11.79 -4.03 29.21
N SER A 439 -12.54 -4.43 30.25
CA SER A 439 -12.30 -5.69 31.00
C SER A 439 -12.43 -6.97 30.16
N ASP A 440 -13.19 -6.91 29.07
CA ASP A 440 -13.46 -8.05 28.19
C ASP A 440 -12.32 -8.34 27.21
N TYR A 441 -11.28 -7.50 27.19
CA TYR A 441 -10.13 -7.69 26.33
C TYR A 441 -8.89 -8.01 27.18
N PRO A 442 -8.19 -9.12 26.91
CA PRO A 442 -7.01 -9.51 27.68
C PRO A 442 -5.85 -8.53 27.45
N PRO A 443 -5.00 -8.25 28.46
CA PRO A 443 -3.78 -7.49 28.27
C PRO A 443 -2.79 -8.26 27.37
N LEU A 444 -1.83 -7.57 26.74
CA LEU A 444 -0.83 -8.23 25.91
C LEU A 444 0.05 -9.21 26.70
N SER A 445 0.29 -8.90 27.98
CA SER A 445 1.03 -9.74 28.93
C SER A 445 0.32 -11.05 29.32
N ALA A 446 -0.94 -11.24 28.90
CA ALA A 446 -1.64 -12.51 29.06
C ALA A 446 -1.12 -13.61 28.11
N PHE A 447 -0.27 -13.25 27.14
CA PHE A 447 0.24 -14.15 26.10
C PHE A 447 1.77 -14.16 26.08
N VAL A 448 2.33 -15.28 25.61
CA VAL A 448 3.75 -15.40 25.28
C VAL A 448 3.86 -15.31 23.76
N TRP A 449 4.40 -14.20 23.26
CA TRP A 449 4.39 -13.93 21.82
C TRP A 449 5.59 -14.54 21.12
N PRO A 450 5.39 -15.32 20.03
CA PRO A 450 6.50 -15.82 19.19
C PRO A 450 7.37 -14.69 18.62
N THR A 451 6.83 -13.48 18.56
CA THR A 451 7.51 -12.30 18.05
C THR A 451 8.38 -11.58 19.08
N ASP A 452 8.39 -12.03 20.34
CA ASP A 452 9.29 -11.51 21.38
C ASP A 452 10.65 -12.24 21.41
N ASP A 453 10.80 -13.33 20.65
CA ASP A 453 12.06 -14.08 20.58
C ASP A 453 13.16 -13.27 19.84
N ASP A 454 14.37 -13.24 20.40
CA ASP A 454 15.51 -12.36 20.08
C ASP A 454 16.15 -12.53 18.68
N ASP A 455 15.56 -13.32 17.78
CA ASP A 455 16.10 -13.61 16.43
C ASP A 455 15.61 -12.61 15.36
N ASP A 456 15.19 -11.41 15.75
CA ASP A 456 14.82 -10.34 14.81
C ASP A 456 16.04 -9.89 13.98
N ALA A 457 16.21 -10.47 12.79
CA ALA A 457 17.26 -10.09 11.84
C ALA A 457 17.21 -8.60 11.43
N ILE A 458 16.04 -7.96 11.53
CA ILE A 458 15.80 -6.55 11.18
C ILE A 458 16.00 -5.60 12.38
N LEU A 459 16.01 -6.09 13.63
CA LEU A 459 16.20 -5.25 14.83
C LEU A 459 17.65 -4.79 15.02
N ALA A 460 18.56 -5.25 14.16
CA ALA A 460 19.76 -4.50 13.89
C ALA A 460 19.38 -3.20 13.14
N CYS A 461 18.92 -2.17 13.87
CA CYS A 461 18.99 -0.76 13.44
C CYS A 461 20.47 -0.32 13.24
N THR A 462 21.35 -1.22 12.82
CA THR A 462 22.78 -1.07 12.67
C THR A 462 23.16 -1.50 11.27
N THR A 463 23.50 -0.55 10.42
CA THR A 463 24.40 -0.85 9.31
C THR A 463 25.79 -1.15 9.90
N SER A 464 26.23 -2.41 9.86
CA SER A 464 27.66 -2.71 10.02
C SER A 464 28.41 -2.25 8.77
N ASN A 465 28.74 -0.96 8.71
CA ASN A 465 29.62 -0.42 7.68
C ASN A 465 31.08 -0.49 8.18
N THR A 466 31.68 -1.68 8.16
CA THR A 466 33.13 -1.81 8.02
C THR A 466 33.46 -2.15 6.57
N LEU A 467 33.29 -1.19 5.67
CA LEU A 467 34.03 -1.17 4.42
C LEU A 467 34.70 0.20 4.30
N ALA A 468 35.98 0.22 4.70
CA ALA A 468 36.87 1.30 4.37
C ALA A 468 36.90 1.48 2.84
N PRO A 469 36.90 2.72 2.30
CA PRO A 469 37.00 2.94 0.88
C PRO A 469 38.35 2.40 0.37
N THR A 470 38.31 1.37 -0.46
CA THR A 470 39.47 0.96 -1.25
C THR A 470 39.69 2.02 -2.33
N THR A 471 40.74 2.83 -2.14
CA THR A 471 41.27 3.71 -3.18
C THR A 471 41.84 2.87 -4.31
N SER A 472 41.07 2.68 -5.38
CA SER A 472 41.61 2.35 -6.70
C SER A 472 40.74 3.02 -7.77
N GLU A 473 41.16 4.21 -8.18
CA GLU A 473 40.70 4.85 -9.42
C GLU A 473 41.03 3.95 -10.63
N PRO A 474 40.10 3.76 -11.57
CA PRO A 474 40.43 3.51 -12.95
C PRO A 474 40.48 4.85 -13.70
N THR A 475 41.69 5.30 -14.05
CA THR A 475 41.92 6.43 -14.95
C THR A 475 41.39 6.12 -16.34
N THR A 476 40.36 6.82 -16.82
CA THR A 476 40.04 6.89 -18.25
C THR A 476 39.83 8.34 -18.68
N THR A 477 40.77 8.81 -19.51
CA THR A 477 40.82 10.14 -20.12
C THR A 477 39.68 10.31 -21.14
N PRO A 478 38.89 11.41 -21.13
CA PRO A 478 37.93 11.69 -22.19
C PRO A 478 38.62 12.24 -23.45
N PRO A 479 38.21 11.88 -24.69
CA PRO A 479 38.67 12.57 -25.89
C PRO A 479 38.01 13.96 -26.03
N ALA A 480 38.78 14.90 -26.55
CA ALA A 480 38.45 16.32 -26.67
C ALA A 480 37.25 16.64 -27.57
N THR A 481 36.44 17.60 -27.12
CA THR A 481 35.36 18.25 -27.87
C THR A 481 35.90 19.33 -28.82
N PRO A 482 35.48 19.42 -30.09
CA PRO A 482 35.68 20.62 -30.91
C PRO A 482 34.55 21.64 -30.68
N SER A 483 34.95 22.91 -30.53
CA SER A 483 34.11 24.10 -30.38
C SER A 483 33.33 24.50 -31.66
N PRO A 484 32.28 25.34 -31.56
CA PRO A 484 31.27 25.51 -32.60
C PRO A 484 31.66 26.56 -33.66
N THR A 485 31.18 26.35 -34.89
CA THR A 485 31.19 27.38 -35.95
C THR A 485 29.76 27.82 -36.26
N THR A 486 29.61 29.14 -36.29
CA THR A 486 28.46 29.96 -36.67
C THR A 486 28.01 29.71 -38.11
N ASN A 487 26.69 29.71 -38.35
CA ASN A 487 26.03 30.52 -39.39
C ASN A 487 24.51 30.26 -39.40
N ALA A 488 23.73 31.30 -39.10
CA ALA A 488 22.32 31.42 -39.52
C ALA A 488 22.27 31.69 -41.04
N PRO A 489 21.13 31.44 -41.74
CA PRO A 489 20.21 32.57 -41.94
C PRO A 489 18.69 32.25 -42.15
N THR A 490 17.87 33.19 -41.67
CA THR A 490 16.62 33.78 -42.22
C THR A 490 15.36 32.97 -42.56
N VAL A 491 14.26 33.44 -41.94
CA VAL A 491 12.82 33.36 -42.28
C VAL A 491 12.51 34.13 -43.57
N PRO A 492 11.43 33.77 -44.29
CA PRO A 492 10.41 34.80 -44.59
C PRO A 492 8.95 34.34 -44.36
N ASP A 493 8.15 35.31 -43.92
CA ASP A 493 6.68 35.33 -43.85
C ASP A 493 6.01 35.22 -45.24
N ASP A 494 4.78 34.66 -45.30
CA ASP A 494 3.52 35.40 -45.52
C ASP A 494 2.41 34.59 -46.25
N ALA A 495 1.16 34.91 -45.88
CA ALA A 495 -0.07 34.94 -46.69
C ALA A 495 -0.98 33.70 -46.95
N THR A 496 -2.07 33.65 -46.18
CA THR A 496 -3.52 33.66 -46.56
C THR A 496 -4.24 32.56 -47.40
N THR A 497 -5.50 32.31 -46.98
CA THR A 497 -6.71 31.81 -47.72
C THR A 497 -6.76 30.32 -48.09
N SER A 498 -7.85 29.54 -48.06
CA SER A 498 -9.31 29.76 -47.89
C SER A 498 -10.01 28.40 -47.73
N ILE A 499 -11.21 28.42 -47.15
CA ILE A 499 -12.21 27.35 -46.96
C ILE A 499 -12.67 26.76 -48.32
N PRO A 500 -13.17 25.51 -48.37
CA PRO A 500 -14.55 25.33 -48.84
C PRO A 500 -15.41 24.34 -48.03
N THR A 501 -16.64 24.79 -47.80
CA THR A 501 -17.85 24.11 -47.32
C THR A 501 -18.40 23.08 -48.31
N ASN A 502 -19.04 22.00 -47.83
CA ASN A 502 -20.48 21.75 -48.05
C ASN A 502 -21.04 20.49 -47.33
N PRO A 503 -22.39 20.40 -47.17
CA PRO A 503 -23.06 19.68 -46.09
C PRO A 503 -23.83 18.43 -46.57
N LEU A 504 -24.22 17.56 -45.64
CA LEU A 504 -25.33 16.63 -45.86
C LEU A 504 -26.29 16.58 -44.64
N THR A 505 -27.51 17.03 -44.90
CA THR A 505 -28.74 16.82 -44.14
C THR A 505 -29.32 15.42 -44.40
N THR A 506 -29.99 14.80 -43.42
CA THR A 506 -31.29 14.09 -43.62
C THR A 506 -31.97 13.70 -42.29
N SER A 507 -33.10 14.36 -42.04
CA SER A 507 -34.41 13.85 -41.57
C SER A 507 -34.53 12.77 -40.47
N ARG A 508 -35.10 13.24 -39.36
CA ARG A 508 -35.99 12.56 -38.40
C ARG A 508 -37.26 11.96 -39.05
N PRO A 509 -37.86 10.91 -38.47
CA PRO A 509 -39.30 10.74 -38.42
C PRO A 509 -39.85 10.78 -36.98
N THR A 510 -41.10 11.23 -36.87
CA THR A 510 -41.86 11.48 -35.64
C THR A 510 -43.06 10.54 -35.55
N VAL A 511 -43.46 10.22 -34.29
CA VAL A 511 -44.85 9.96 -33.78
C VAL A 511 -45.41 8.53 -33.99
N PRO A 512 -46.29 7.96 -33.11
CA PRO A 512 -47.13 8.61 -32.07
C PRO A 512 -47.15 8.02 -30.65
N SER A 513 -47.73 8.86 -29.78
CA SER A 513 -48.29 8.60 -28.45
C SER A 513 -49.59 7.77 -28.43
N SER A 514 -49.77 6.99 -27.37
CA SER A 514 -51.04 6.64 -26.70
C SER A 514 -50.69 6.41 -25.21
N GLY A 515 -51.42 6.82 -24.17
CA GLY A 515 -52.82 7.20 -24.01
C GLY A 515 -53.54 6.17 -23.14
N GLY A 516 -53.84 6.50 -21.86
CA GLY A 516 -54.80 5.77 -21.00
C GLY A 516 -54.25 5.39 -19.62
N THR A 517 -54.63 6.06 -18.52
CA THR A 517 -55.68 5.66 -17.51
C THR A 517 -55.30 4.43 -16.68
N GLY A 518 -55.36 4.35 -15.35
CA GLY A 518 -55.85 5.19 -14.26
C GLY A 518 -56.12 4.28 -13.04
N VAL A 519 -55.95 4.83 -11.82
CA VAL A 519 -56.61 4.49 -10.53
C VAL A 519 -56.43 3.07 -9.93
N SER A 520 -55.82 2.99 -8.73
CA SER A 520 -56.55 2.66 -7.48
C SER A 520 -55.64 2.61 -6.24
N ASP A 521 -56.04 3.36 -5.21
CA ASP A 521 -55.69 3.16 -3.79
C ASP A 521 -55.87 1.71 -3.34
N GLN A 522 -54.99 1.20 -2.47
CA GLN A 522 -55.40 0.80 -1.13
C GLN A 522 -54.20 0.52 -0.20
N THR A 523 -54.34 1.08 0.99
CA THR A 523 -53.64 0.83 2.24
C THR A 523 -53.61 -0.64 2.64
N ASP A 524 -52.46 -1.13 3.14
CA ASP A 524 -52.40 -2.04 4.30
C ASP A 524 -50.96 -2.09 4.86
N GLN A 525 -50.81 -1.71 6.15
CA GLN A 525 -49.80 -2.28 7.05
C GLN A 525 -50.21 -3.73 7.40
N PRO A 526 -49.42 -4.58 8.12
CA PRO A 526 -48.09 -4.41 8.73
C PRO A 526 -47.13 -5.60 8.44
N SER A 527 -45.85 -5.53 8.84
CA SER A 527 -45.21 -6.62 9.63
C SER A 527 -43.72 -6.37 9.84
N THR A 528 -43.33 -6.47 11.10
CA THR A 528 -41.97 -6.75 11.56
C THR A 528 -41.54 -8.14 11.09
N SER A 529 -40.40 -8.24 10.39
CA SER A 529 -39.69 -9.51 10.25
C SER A 529 -38.19 -9.29 10.42
N SER A 530 -37.69 -9.78 11.55
CA SER A 530 -36.30 -10.19 11.73
C SER A 530 -36.00 -11.36 10.79
N THR A 531 -34.99 -11.25 9.96
CA THR A 531 -34.44 -12.39 9.21
C THR A 531 -33.05 -12.72 9.73
N THR A 532 -33.01 -13.80 10.51
CA THR A 532 -31.84 -14.62 10.79
C THR A 532 -31.25 -15.16 9.49
N PHE A 533 -29.95 -15.00 9.26
CA PHE A 533 -29.22 -15.68 8.19
C PHE A 533 -28.73 -17.05 8.70
N GLU A 534 -29.12 -18.10 7.98
CA GLU A 534 -28.61 -19.47 8.16
C GLU A 534 -27.17 -19.59 7.62
N THR A 535 -26.30 -20.18 8.43
CA THR A 535 -24.93 -20.59 8.11
C THR A 535 -24.95 -21.83 7.21
N PHE A 536 -24.24 -21.79 6.08
CA PHE A 536 -23.93 -22.98 5.27
C PHE A 536 -22.52 -23.48 5.59
N GLU A 537 -22.43 -24.73 6.06
CA GLU A 537 -21.17 -25.50 6.18
C GLU A 537 -20.71 -26.02 4.80
N PRO A 538 -19.40 -26.09 4.50
CA PRO A 538 -18.90 -26.79 3.33
C PRO A 538 -18.71 -28.30 3.61
N THR A 539 -19.27 -29.11 2.71
CA THR A 539 -19.16 -30.57 2.69
C THR A 539 -17.74 -31.06 2.40
N THR A 540 -17.31 -32.08 3.15
CA THR A 540 -16.06 -32.82 3.02
C THR A 540 -16.04 -33.78 1.83
N GLU A 541 -14.96 -33.79 1.04
CA GLU A 541 -14.52 -34.97 0.29
C GLU A 541 -13.07 -35.30 0.65
N SER A 542 -12.86 -36.54 1.09
CA SER A 542 -11.61 -37.07 1.63
C SER A 542 -10.69 -37.58 0.52
N ASN A 543 -9.41 -37.21 0.56
CA ASN A 543 -8.34 -38.03 0.00
C ASN A 543 -7.22 -38.17 1.03
N GLN A 544 -7.15 -39.35 1.66
CA GLN A 544 -6.06 -39.75 2.55
C GLN A 544 -4.82 -40.16 1.71
N ARG A 545 -3.63 -39.67 2.10
CA ARG A 545 -2.34 -40.31 1.76
C ARG A 545 -1.38 -40.24 2.97
N PRO A 546 -0.55 -41.27 3.22
CA PRO A 546 -0.08 -41.63 4.56
C PRO A 546 1.07 -40.80 5.12
N THR A 547 1.08 -40.73 6.45
CA THR A 547 2.11 -40.23 7.36
C THR A 547 3.34 -41.14 7.43
N THR A 548 4.55 -40.63 7.15
CA THR A 548 5.80 -40.87 7.92
C THR A 548 6.84 -39.78 7.60
N PRO A 549 7.55 -39.18 8.57
CA PRO A 549 8.61 -38.18 8.32
C PRO A 549 9.96 -38.85 8.02
N GLY A 550 10.57 -38.51 6.89
CA GLY A 550 12.00 -38.77 6.62
C GLY A 550 12.79 -37.48 6.79
N GLN A 551 13.73 -37.45 7.74
CA GLN A 551 14.67 -36.34 7.90
C GLN A 551 15.55 -36.22 6.65
N ILE A 552 15.52 -35.08 5.97
CA ILE A 552 16.57 -34.66 5.03
C ILE A 552 17.41 -33.63 5.79
N GLN A 553 18.63 -34.04 6.14
CA GLN A 553 19.63 -33.20 6.78
C GLN A 553 20.49 -32.62 5.66
N GLU A 554 20.25 -31.35 5.27
CA GLU A 554 21.11 -30.66 4.30
C GLU A 554 22.45 -30.34 4.96
N THR A 555 23.50 -31.08 4.58
CA THR A 555 24.89 -30.76 4.94
C THR A 555 25.56 -30.06 3.77
N CYS A 556 25.84 -28.76 3.89
CA CYS A 556 26.77 -28.06 3.00
C CYS A 556 28.19 -28.51 3.29
N VAL A 557 28.82 -29.31 2.41
CA VAL A 557 30.22 -29.69 2.58
C VAL A 557 30.97 -29.55 1.24
N MET A 558 31.96 -28.64 1.27
CA MET A 558 33.13 -28.51 0.37
C MET A 558 32.94 -27.85 -1.01
N ASN A 559 33.03 -26.51 -1.05
CA ASN A 559 33.60 -25.80 -2.20
C ASN A 559 34.76 -24.86 -1.73
N PRO A 560 36.02 -25.10 -2.15
CA PRO A 560 37.16 -24.30 -1.71
C PRO A 560 37.16 -22.85 -2.21
N ASN A 561 36.28 -22.47 -3.15
CA ASN A 561 36.14 -21.08 -3.59
C ASN A 561 35.30 -20.20 -2.64
N CYS A 562 34.50 -20.78 -1.74
CA CYS A 562 33.79 -20.00 -0.69
C CYS A 562 34.69 -19.64 0.50
N ALA A 563 35.75 -20.43 0.75
CA ALA A 563 36.61 -20.25 1.92
C ALA A 563 37.57 -19.04 1.83
N ALA A 564 37.73 -18.42 0.66
CA ALA A 564 38.72 -17.37 0.45
C ALA A 564 38.19 -15.92 0.62
N GLN A 565 36.87 -15.70 0.80
CA GLN A 565 36.32 -14.34 0.83
C GLN A 565 35.47 -13.92 2.03
N ASN A 566 35.17 -14.76 3.03
CA ASN A 566 34.54 -14.27 4.27
C ASN A 566 34.89 -15.17 5.45
N ALA A 567 35.65 -14.63 6.40
CA ALA A 567 35.87 -15.25 7.72
C ALA A 567 35.29 -14.33 8.80
N LEU A 568 33.98 -14.38 8.99
CA LEU A 568 33.32 -13.96 10.22
C LEU A 568 32.69 -15.22 10.83
N ARG A 569 33.42 -15.85 11.75
CA ARG A 569 32.92 -16.94 12.57
C ARG A 569 32.08 -16.35 13.70
N VAL A 570 30.77 -16.54 13.65
CA VAL A 570 29.89 -16.45 14.82
C VAL A 570 29.14 -17.79 14.94
N ALA A 571 29.38 -18.47 16.07
CA ALA A 571 28.67 -19.62 16.63
C ALA A 571 27.83 -20.52 15.69
N GLY A 572 28.48 -21.34 14.85
CA GLY A 572 28.00 -22.69 14.54
C GLY A 572 26.85 -22.89 13.54
N VAL A 573 26.41 -21.86 12.81
CA VAL A 573 25.47 -21.98 11.69
C VAL A 573 26.16 -21.54 10.40
N GLU A 574 26.27 -22.43 9.41
CA GLU A 574 26.80 -22.10 8.08
C GLU A 574 25.67 -21.56 7.20
N SER A 575 25.59 -20.23 7.02
CA SER A 575 24.70 -19.59 6.04
C SER A 575 25.54 -18.78 5.04
N CYS A 576 25.32 -19.00 3.74
CA CYS A 576 26.00 -18.28 2.66
C CYS A 576 25.25 -16.97 2.36
N CYS A 577 25.94 -15.83 2.40
CA CYS A 577 25.41 -14.56 1.90
C CYS A 577 25.49 -14.48 0.36
N PRO A 578 24.55 -13.79 -0.32
CA PRO A 578 24.63 -13.54 -1.76
C PRO A 578 25.75 -12.54 -2.10
N THR A 579 26.47 -12.78 -3.21
CA THR A 579 27.47 -11.85 -3.77
C THR A 579 26.98 -11.18 -5.06
N ARG A 580 27.42 -9.93 -5.28
CA ARG A 580 27.00 -9.02 -6.36
C ARG A 580 27.95 -9.09 -7.57
N ASP A 581 27.44 -9.37 -8.77
CA ASP A 581 28.15 -9.18 -10.06
C ASP A 581 28.18 -7.66 -10.43
N GLN A 582 29.18 -7.22 -11.20
CA GLN A 582 29.30 -5.87 -11.81
C GLN A 582 28.07 -5.38 -12.60
N ARG A 583 27.05 -6.23 -12.79
CA ARG A 583 25.76 -5.95 -13.42
C ARG A 583 24.57 -5.91 -12.43
N ASN A 584 24.80 -5.91 -11.11
CA ASN A 584 23.76 -5.79 -10.07
C ASN A 584 22.65 -6.87 -10.09
N LEU A 585 22.95 -8.10 -10.53
CA LEU A 585 22.05 -9.24 -10.33
C LEU A 585 22.37 -9.96 -9.01
N PHE A 586 21.33 -10.29 -8.23
CA PHE A 586 21.41 -11.24 -7.12
C PHE A 586 21.35 -12.66 -7.70
N LEU A 587 22.41 -13.44 -7.50
CA LEU A 587 22.42 -14.87 -7.81
C LEU A 587 22.64 -15.63 -6.51
N ASP A 588 21.64 -16.41 -6.13
CA ASP A 588 21.66 -17.22 -4.93
C ASP A 588 22.64 -18.39 -5.13
N CYS A 589 23.73 -18.42 -4.36
CA CYS A 589 24.79 -19.41 -4.51
C CYS A 589 24.43 -20.81 -3.97
N CYS A 590 23.24 -20.99 -3.39
CA CYS A 590 22.90 -22.19 -2.62
C CYS A 590 21.90 -23.15 -3.26
N SER A 591 21.29 -22.85 -4.41
CA SER A 591 20.40 -23.81 -5.07
C SER A 591 21.17 -24.74 -6.02
N ALA A 592 21.38 -25.99 -5.58
CA ALA A 592 21.73 -27.08 -6.49
C ALA A 592 20.49 -27.43 -7.34
N VAL A 593 20.64 -27.48 -8.66
CA VAL A 593 19.65 -27.99 -9.59
C VAL A 593 19.91 -29.49 -9.76
N GLU A 594 19.00 -30.31 -9.26
CA GLU A 594 19.05 -31.77 -9.41
C GLU A 594 18.17 -32.22 -10.58
N GLU A 595 18.73 -33.04 -11.46
CA GLU A 595 18.05 -33.62 -12.61
C GLU A 595 17.77 -35.11 -12.33
N PHE A 596 16.49 -35.48 -12.37
CA PHE A 596 16.02 -36.83 -12.05
C PHE A 596 15.79 -37.66 -13.32
N CYS A 597 16.25 -38.92 -13.33
CA CYS A 597 15.94 -39.90 -14.36
C CYS A 597 15.51 -41.23 -13.76
N PHE A 598 15.03 -42.14 -14.60
CA PHE A 598 14.74 -43.51 -14.18
C PHE A 598 15.95 -44.41 -14.42
N ASP A 599 16.31 -45.22 -13.42
CA ASP A 599 17.28 -46.30 -13.58
C ASP A 599 16.72 -47.44 -14.45
N GLU A 600 17.57 -48.42 -14.80
CA GLU A 600 17.19 -49.58 -15.63
C GLU A 600 16.08 -50.46 -15.00
N THR A 601 15.76 -50.24 -13.72
CA THR A 601 14.68 -50.92 -13.00
C THR A 601 13.42 -50.07 -12.85
N GLY A 602 13.41 -48.84 -13.37
CA GLY A 602 12.27 -47.93 -13.34
C GLY A 602 12.14 -47.12 -12.04
N ASN A 603 13.19 -47.00 -11.23
CA ASN A 603 13.19 -46.13 -10.05
C ASN A 603 13.73 -44.74 -10.40
N LEU A 604 13.11 -43.70 -9.83
CA LEU A 604 13.55 -42.32 -9.99
C LEU A 604 14.82 -42.06 -9.16
N ILE A 605 15.91 -41.64 -9.81
CA ILE A 605 17.22 -41.35 -9.22
C ILE A 605 17.72 -39.97 -9.69
N VAL A 606 18.61 -39.32 -8.92
CA VAL A 606 19.32 -38.10 -9.35
C VAL A 606 20.48 -38.50 -10.26
N CYS A 607 20.48 -38.02 -11.49
CA CYS A 607 21.52 -38.35 -12.47
C CYS A 607 22.54 -37.23 -12.65
N GLN A 608 22.14 -35.97 -12.43
CA GLN A 608 23.02 -34.81 -12.44
C GLN A 608 22.65 -33.86 -11.29
N SER A 609 23.66 -33.31 -10.65
CA SER A 609 23.54 -32.21 -9.69
C SER A 609 24.52 -31.12 -10.12
N MET A 610 24.03 -29.90 -10.30
CA MET A 610 24.84 -28.75 -10.72
C MET A 610 24.37 -27.47 -10.05
N THR A 611 25.23 -26.46 -10.00
CA THR A 611 24.85 -25.15 -9.44
C THR A 611 23.87 -24.42 -10.36
N SER A 612 22.98 -23.61 -9.79
CA SER A 612 22.11 -22.66 -10.52
C SER A 612 22.89 -21.82 -11.55
N THR A 613 24.13 -21.44 -11.23
CA THR A 613 25.03 -20.70 -12.13
C THR A 613 25.54 -21.53 -13.31
N GLN A 614 25.88 -22.81 -13.10
CA GLN A 614 26.27 -23.71 -14.19
C GLN A 614 25.11 -23.98 -15.15
N TYR A 615 23.92 -24.23 -14.62
CA TYR A 615 22.73 -24.49 -15.41
C TYR A 615 22.41 -23.32 -16.36
N VAL A 616 22.46 -22.09 -15.85
CA VAL A 616 22.26 -20.87 -16.64
C VAL A 616 23.38 -20.67 -17.66
N ASN A 617 24.64 -20.91 -17.30
CA ASN A 617 25.75 -20.79 -18.25
C ASN A 617 25.67 -21.80 -19.40
N GLU A 618 25.26 -23.04 -19.16
CA GLU A 618 25.08 -24.04 -20.21
C GLU A 618 23.96 -23.68 -21.19
N ILE A 619 22.89 -23.04 -20.71
CA ILE A 619 21.82 -22.49 -21.58
C ILE A 619 22.34 -21.30 -22.40
N LEU A 620 23.03 -20.35 -21.76
CA LEU A 620 23.55 -19.15 -22.42
C LEU A 620 24.64 -19.44 -23.47
N THR A 621 25.44 -20.50 -23.25
CA THR A 621 26.49 -20.93 -24.18
C THR A 621 26.01 -21.89 -25.26
N GLY A 622 24.70 -22.21 -25.27
CA GLY A 622 24.11 -23.14 -26.25
C GLY A 622 24.52 -24.60 -26.04
N GLN A 623 25.10 -24.94 -24.89
CA GLN A 623 25.45 -26.30 -24.51
C GLN A 623 24.24 -27.12 -24.01
N ARG A 624 23.14 -26.45 -23.62
CA ARG A 624 21.89 -27.07 -23.17
C ARG A 624 20.68 -26.39 -23.83
N ASN A 625 19.75 -27.18 -24.37
CA ASN A 625 18.52 -26.68 -25.01
C ASN A 625 17.32 -26.81 -24.05
N PRO A 626 16.68 -25.71 -23.61
CA PRO A 626 15.55 -25.76 -22.68
C PRO A 626 14.27 -26.40 -23.26
N ASN A 627 14.19 -26.60 -24.59
CA ASN A 627 13.00 -27.10 -25.28
C ASN A 627 13.13 -28.52 -25.85
N SER A 628 14.16 -29.31 -25.50
CA SER A 628 14.26 -30.70 -25.97
C SER A 628 13.39 -31.67 -25.15
N LEU A 629 12.07 -31.52 -25.22
CA LEU A 629 11.13 -32.59 -24.90
C LEU A 629 10.80 -33.33 -26.19
N SER A 630 11.75 -34.16 -26.66
CA SER A 630 11.46 -35.15 -27.69
C SER A 630 12.18 -36.46 -27.38
N GLY A 631 11.49 -37.33 -26.64
CA GLY A 631 11.83 -38.74 -26.51
C GLY A 631 11.96 -39.25 -25.07
N GLY A 632 10.84 -39.65 -24.46
CA GLY A 632 10.79 -40.61 -23.34
C GLY A 632 10.90 -40.05 -21.92
N ASN A 633 9.78 -40.09 -21.19
CA ASN A 633 9.60 -40.07 -19.73
C ASN A 633 10.64 -39.31 -18.88
N VAL A 634 10.50 -37.98 -18.83
CA VAL A 634 11.05 -37.13 -17.77
C VAL A 634 9.89 -36.35 -17.14
N VAL A 635 9.73 -36.43 -15.82
CA VAL A 635 8.78 -35.62 -15.05
C VAL A 635 9.58 -34.73 -14.12
N SER A 636 9.63 -33.43 -14.39
CA SER A 636 10.32 -32.45 -13.56
C SER A 636 9.37 -31.88 -12.50
N ALA A 637 9.62 -32.19 -11.21
CA ALA A 637 8.92 -31.56 -10.08
C ALA A 637 9.50 -30.18 -9.69
N ALA A 638 10.49 -29.68 -10.44
CA ALA A 638 11.08 -28.35 -10.23
C ALA A 638 10.73 -27.33 -11.34
N ALA A 639 9.93 -27.71 -12.35
CA ALA A 639 9.69 -26.85 -13.51
C ALA A 639 8.79 -25.64 -13.24
N GLU A 640 7.99 -25.58 -12.18
CA GLU A 640 7.18 -24.36 -11.91
C GLU A 640 7.99 -23.19 -11.34
N ARG A 641 9.13 -23.45 -10.68
CA ARG A 641 9.97 -22.37 -10.12
C ARG A 641 11.05 -21.88 -11.08
N THR A 642 11.70 -22.74 -11.86
CA THR A 642 12.77 -22.32 -12.79
C THR A 642 12.26 -21.88 -14.15
N THR A 643 11.11 -22.36 -14.63
CA THR A 643 10.54 -21.88 -15.90
C THR A 643 10.08 -20.43 -15.76
N ASN A 644 9.60 -20.01 -14.59
CA ASN A 644 9.27 -18.60 -14.33
C ASN A 644 10.49 -17.68 -14.33
N VAL A 645 11.64 -18.13 -13.80
CA VAL A 645 12.89 -17.34 -13.82
C VAL A 645 13.49 -17.28 -15.24
N ALA A 646 13.44 -18.36 -16.01
CA ALA A 646 13.91 -18.38 -17.39
C ALA A 646 12.98 -17.59 -18.34
N LEU A 647 11.66 -17.65 -18.15
CA LEU A 647 10.70 -16.88 -18.93
C LEU A 647 10.78 -15.37 -18.58
N GLN A 648 11.01 -15.02 -17.31
CA GLN A 648 11.30 -13.64 -16.89
C GLN A 648 12.61 -13.12 -17.49
N LEU A 649 13.68 -13.92 -17.53
CA LEU A 649 14.96 -13.51 -18.13
C LEU A 649 14.91 -13.39 -19.66
N VAL A 650 14.16 -14.27 -20.36
CA VAL A 650 13.96 -14.18 -21.81
C VAL A 650 13.07 -12.98 -22.19
N MET A 651 12.03 -12.67 -21.38
CA MET A 651 11.22 -11.47 -21.57
C MET A 651 11.99 -10.16 -21.28
N CYS A 652 12.91 -10.19 -20.31
CA CYS A 652 13.80 -9.06 -20.04
C CYS A 652 14.79 -8.80 -21.19
N PHE A 653 15.33 -9.85 -21.83
CA PHE A 653 16.24 -9.72 -22.98
C PHE A 653 15.53 -9.34 -24.29
N CYS A 654 14.30 -9.79 -24.54
CA CYS A 654 13.52 -9.32 -25.69
C CYS A 654 13.18 -7.82 -25.61
N SER A 655 12.95 -7.30 -24.40
CA SER A 655 12.71 -5.87 -24.17
C SER A 655 13.98 -5.02 -24.32
N LEU A 656 15.14 -5.53 -23.89
CA LEU A 656 16.43 -4.86 -24.08
C LEU A 656 16.86 -4.80 -25.56
N THR A 657 16.50 -5.81 -26.36
CA THR A 657 16.82 -5.84 -27.79
C THR A 657 15.94 -4.86 -28.60
N TYR A 658 14.73 -4.56 -28.10
CA TYR A 658 13.84 -3.57 -28.72
C TYR A 658 14.25 -2.11 -28.40
N LEU A 659 14.84 -1.87 -27.23
CA LEU A 659 15.36 -0.54 -26.86
C LEU A 659 16.73 -0.20 -27.51
N VAL A 660 17.56 -1.20 -27.81
CA VAL A 660 18.89 -0.96 -28.44
C VAL A 660 18.82 -0.80 -29.97
N LEU A 661 17.67 -1.06 -30.60
CA LEU A 661 17.47 -0.85 -32.05
C LEU A 661 16.73 0.47 -32.41
N ARG A 662 16.57 1.40 -31.46
CA ARG A 662 15.97 2.73 -31.71
C ARG A 662 16.74 3.93 -31.14
N SER A 663 18.02 3.75 -30.82
CA SER A 663 18.99 4.84 -30.57
C SER A 663 20.05 4.89 -31.66
#